data_AF-A0A6A6S1C3-F1
#
_entry.id   AF-A0A6A6S1C3-F1
#
_cell.length_a   1.000
_cell.length_b   1.000
_cell.length_c   1.000
_cell.angle_alpha   90.00
_cell.angle_beta   90.00
_cell.angle_gamma   90.00
#
_symmetry.space_group_name_H-M   'P 1'
#
loop_
_entity.id
_entity.type
_entity.pdbx_description
1 polymer ?
#
loop_
_entity_poly.entity_id
_entity_poly.type
_entity_poly.pdbx_seq_one_letter_code
_entity_poly.pdbx_strand_id
1 'polypeptide(L)'
;MSARDFHHPYEPYDIQARFMEAVYQCLEHGHVGIFESPTGTGKSLSLICGALTWLRDHKRQAFEDGFTADAADADEPAWVLEHARKLKKQAALGRRKVLEDRIAAVKATEKRMKERYQHGEPHRKRQKVSRDPAEDADEARFVLDDYDSDGGTQPAQSFDDSGLSADTQRLMEKLGHPLKRADDEEDFPDETKIFFCSRTHSQLTQFASELRRVRMPPAIVPDVPADSPEDSLTEDVKHLTLGSRKNLCINPTVNRLGNATAINERCLELQQPGTSADCKCSFMPNSENKALVNDFRDYALAKIRDIEDLGSLGKQLAICPYYASRPATKSCEFVTLPYPLLLQKSAREALDLSLKGHVVIIDEAHNLMDAITGIYSVSVTLDQVQQARMQLTVYLQKFRNKLKGKNRVYVAQTIRIIDSIISYLKSKDPQSKSIEGVADLGALLSGKGVDQINIYKLNTYLQGSRLARKVDGYTAYSEQPEYDGAKTDPKTKTASKHVVRQTVPVLTHVQSFLLSLMNPSKEGRFFYSKEEASSITLKYMLLDPTFHFKDIVEDARAVVLAGGTMSPMSDYGNHLLSYLDSSKIMTMSCGHVIPPSNLLAVPLVRAHSGHDFDFTFEKRNSEQMMIDLGHAILSISQHVPDGLVIFFPSYSYLDTCIAAWKRLRPSSGTPSYWDTFQSAKPVFLEQRSQSKASENIPASKEAAVDSVLSAYSSAVSSGDGRGALLLAVIGGTLSEGINFSDSLGRGVVVVGLPFPNPHSAEWKAKMQYISSKASSVGQDGKAAAREYYENSCMRAVNQCVGRAIRHRADYAAIIMLDGRYGGQRIQAKLPGWIRGSVANSTGVPELGRSLDDFFAGKRV
;
A
#
# COMPACT_ATOMS: atom_id res chain seq x y z
N MET A 1 22.72 -21.75 -25.64
CA MET A 1 21.46 -20.97 -25.69
C MET A 1 21.85 -19.55 -26.02
N SER A 2 21.33 -18.97 -27.11
CA SER A 2 21.50 -17.54 -27.38
C SER A 2 20.98 -16.75 -26.19
N ALA A 3 21.73 -15.77 -25.68
CA ALA A 3 21.22 -14.85 -24.67
C ALA A 3 19.99 -14.13 -25.25
N ARG A 4 18.87 -14.12 -24.52
CA ARG A 4 17.70 -13.33 -24.92
C ARG A 4 18.02 -11.84 -24.76
N ASP A 5 17.61 -11.04 -25.73
CA ASP A 5 17.65 -9.59 -25.58
C ASP A 5 16.41 -9.14 -24.79
N PHE A 6 16.64 -8.58 -23.60
CA PHE A 6 15.58 -8.03 -22.75
C PHE A 6 15.29 -6.56 -23.04
N HIS A 7 15.92 -5.98 -24.07
CA HIS A 7 15.78 -4.59 -24.48
C HIS A 7 16.00 -3.61 -23.32
N HIS A 8 16.97 -3.95 -22.46
CA HIS A 8 17.34 -3.12 -21.34
C HIS A 8 17.95 -1.81 -21.88
N PRO A 9 17.52 -0.62 -21.40
CA PRO A 9 17.94 0.66 -21.99
C PRO A 9 19.41 1.04 -21.74
N TYR A 10 20.11 0.20 -20.96
CA TYR A 10 21.54 0.29 -20.67
C TYR A 10 22.14 -1.10 -20.81
N GLU A 11 23.47 -1.21 -20.87
CA GLU A 11 24.14 -2.50 -20.76
C GLU A 11 23.87 -3.11 -19.36
N PRO A 12 23.15 -4.25 -19.28
CA PRO A 12 22.79 -4.85 -18.00
C PRO A 12 24.00 -5.54 -17.36
N TYR A 13 24.12 -5.47 -16.03
CA TYR A 13 25.06 -6.32 -15.29
C TYR A 13 24.67 -7.79 -15.42
N ASP A 14 25.64 -8.71 -15.28
CA ASP A 14 25.36 -10.15 -15.30
C ASP A 14 24.27 -10.57 -14.31
N ILE A 15 24.26 -9.97 -13.13
CA ILE A 15 23.23 -10.22 -12.12
C ILE A 15 21.84 -9.73 -12.55
N GLN A 16 21.76 -8.64 -13.32
CA GLN A 16 20.51 -8.12 -13.86
C GLN A 16 20.01 -9.02 -15.00
N ALA A 17 20.90 -9.49 -15.88
CA ALA A 17 20.56 -10.44 -16.93
C ALA A 17 20.00 -11.75 -16.35
N ARG A 18 20.64 -12.30 -15.31
CA ARG A 18 20.12 -13.46 -14.57
C ARG A 18 18.78 -13.18 -13.90
N PHE A 19 18.60 -11.98 -13.33
CA PHE A 19 17.34 -11.58 -12.72
C PHE A 19 16.21 -11.50 -13.73
N MET A 20 16.45 -10.88 -14.89
CA MET A 20 15.47 -10.77 -15.98
C MET A 20 15.08 -12.16 -16.52
N GLU A 21 16.05 -13.05 -16.69
CA GLU A 21 15.82 -14.43 -17.12
C GLU A 21 14.98 -15.23 -16.11
N ALA A 22 15.26 -15.09 -14.81
CA ALA A 22 14.46 -15.75 -13.77
C ALA A 22 13.02 -15.21 -13.71
N VAL A 23 12.84 -13.90 -13.88
CA VAL A 23 11.50 -13.30 -13.99
C VAL A 23 10.78 -13.88 -15.19
N TYR A 24 11.40 -13.86 -16.38
CA TYR A 24 10.81 -14.42 -17.61
C TYR A 24 10.38 -15.88 -17.40
N GLN A 25 11.27 -16.73 -16.90
CA GLN A 25 10.98 -18.15 -16.68
C GLN A 25 9.86 -18.36 -15.68
N CYS A 26 9.80 -17.56 -14.61
CA CYS A 26 8.72 -17.65 -13.63
C CYS A 26 7.35 -17.33 -14.24
N LEU A 27 7.28 -16.30 -15.09
CA LEU A 27 6.05 -15.91 -15.78
C LEU A 27 5.62 -16.94 -16.82
N GLU A 28 6.60 -17.52 -17.52
CA GLU A 28 6.36 -18.52 -18.55
C GLU A 28 5.75 -19.80 -17.97
N HIS A 29 6.33 -20.33 -16.89
CA HIS A 29 5.85 -21.55 -16.24
C HIS A 29 4.62 -21.35 -15.34
N GLY A 30 4.14 -20.12 -15.17
CA GLY A 30 2.99 -19.83 -14.28
C GLY A 30 3.31 -20.09 -12.80
N HIS A 31 4.54 -19.79 -12.39
CA HIS A 31 5.03 -20.05 -11.03
C HIS A 31 4.83 -18.85 -10.10
N VAL A 32 5.09 -19.08 -8.80
CA VAL A 32 5.24 -18.01 -7.81
C VAL A 32 6.72 -17.74 -7.58
N GLY A 33 7.19 -16.55 -7.96
CA GLY A 33 8.57 -16.13 -7.83
C GLY A 33 8.79 -15.34 -6.54
N ILE A 34 9.81 -15.68 -5.75
CA ILE A 34 10.29 -14.90 -4.60
C ILE A 34 11.71 -14.43 -4.92
N PHE A 35 11.84 -13.16 -5.30
CA PHE A 35 13.09 -12.61 -5.79
C PHE A 35 13.62 -11.51 -4.88
N GLU A 36 14.87 -11.66 -4.45
CA GLU A 36 15.62 -10.61 -3.77
C GLU A 36 16.59 -9.97 -4.75
N SER A 37 16.48 -8.65 -4.86
CA SER A 37 17.43 -7.84 -5.61
C SER A 37 17.77 -6.62 -4.76
N PRO A 38 19.00 -6.52 -4.23
CA PRO A 38 19.40 -5.42 -3.37
C PRO A 38 19.11 -4.04 -3.97
N THR A 39 19.02 -3.04 -3.11
CA THR A 39 18.90 -1.64 -3.52
C THR A 39 20.07 -1.24 -4.41
N GLY A 40 19.79 -0.43 -5.45
CA GLY A 40 20.84 0.08 -6.33
C GLY A 40 21.27 -0.83 -7.47
N THR A 41 20.75 -2.06 -7.56
CA THR A 41 21.05 -2.99 -8.66
C THR A 41 20.11 -2.82 -9.87
N GLY A 42 19.26 -1.79 -9.90
CA GLY A 42 18.30 -1.58 -11.00
C GLY A 42 17.13 -2.57 -11.02
N LYS A 43 16.66 -3.00 -9.83
CA LYS A 43 15.56 -3.97 -9.66
C LYS A 43 14.31 -3.62 -10.48
N SER A 44 13.78 -2.40 -10.34
CA SER A 44 12.51 -2.00 -10.95
C SER A 44 12.62 -2.02 -12.48
N LEU A 45 13.69 -1.48 -13.05
CA LEU A 45 13.98 -1.58 -14.48
C LEU A 45 14.16 -3.03 -14.97
N SER A 46 14.85 -3.88 -14.20
CA SER A 46 15.02 -5.29 -14.53
C SER A 46 13.69 -6.06 -14.49
N LEU A 47 12.82 -5.79 -13.51
CA LEU A 47 11.46 -6.33 -13.44
C LEU A 47 10.65 -5.92 -14.68
N ILE A 48 10.71 -4.63 -15.06
CA ILE A 48 10.01 -4.10 -16.23
C ILE A 48 10.49 -4.81 -17.51
N CYS A 49 11.80 -4.87 -17.74
CA CYS A 49 12.38 -5.44 -18.96
C CYS A 49 12.08 -6.94 -19.07
N GLY A 50 12.30 -7.71 -17.99
CA GLY A 50 12.00 -9.15 -17.95
C GLY A 50 10.51 -9.44 -18.18
N ALA A 51 9.62 -8.70 -17.52
CA ALA A 51 8.18 -8.92 -17.64
C ALA A 51 7.61 -8.46 -18.98
N LEU A 52 8.05 -7.32 -19.53
CA LEU A 52 7.62 -6.85 -20.85
C LEU A 52 8.09 -7.77 -21.97
N THR A 53 9.33 -8.24 -21.91
CA THR A 53 9.87 -9.17 -22.90
C THR A 53 9.00 -10.42 -22.93
N TRP A 54 8.73 -10.99 -21.75
CA TRP A 54 7.79 -12.11 -21.62
C TRP A 54 6.40 -11.76 -22.18
N LEU A 55 5.84 -10.60 -21.85
CA LEU A 55 4.50 -10.23 -22.32
C LEU A 55 4.43 -10.12 -23.85
N ARG A 56 5.46 -9.54 -24.48
CA ARG A 56 5.55 -9.42 -25.95
C ARG A 56 5.66 -10.79 -26.60
N ASP A 57 6.54 -11.65 -26.08
CA ASP A 57 6.73 -13.01 -26.58
C ASP A 57 5.48 -13.86 -26.37
N HIS A 58 4.85 -13.79 -25.20
CA HIS A 58 3.62 -14.49 -24.88
C HIS A 58 2.45 -14.04 -25.77
N LYS A 59 2.31 -12.74 -26.04
CA LYS A 59 1.30 -12.24 -26.99
C LYS A 59 1.56 -12.73 -28.42
N ARG A 60 2.83 -12.81 -28.83
CA ARG A 60 3.22 -13.35 -30.14
C ARG A 60 2.86 -14.83 -30.25
N GLN A 61 3.21 -15.62 -29.25
CA GLN A 61 2.91 -17.05 -29.19
C GLN A 61 1.42 -17.32 -29.10
N ALA A 62 0.69 -16.68 -28.19
CA ALA A 62 -0.76 -16.85 -28.07
C ALA A 62 -1.50 -16.49 -29.36
N PHE A 63 -0.99 -15.49 -30.09
CA PHE A 63 -1.48 -15.15 -31.41
C PHE A 63 -1.19 -16.24 -32.44
N GLU A 64 0.01 -16.82 -32.46
CA GLU A 64 0.40 -17.93 -33.33
C GLU A 64 -0.37 -19.24 -33.01
N ASP A 65 -0.45 -19.61 -31.74
CA ASP A 65 -1.10 -20.82 -31.24
C ASP A 65 -2.61 -20.80 -31.48
N GLY A 66 -3.23 -19.62 -31.36
CA GLY A 66 -4.64 -19.41 -31.70
C GLY A 66 -4.99 -19.66 -33.18
N PHE A 67 -3.99 -19.84 -34.06
CA PHE A 67 -4.19 -20.36 -35.41
C PHE A 67 -4.00 -21.88 -35.50
N THR A 68 -3.10 -22.45 -34.67
CA THR A 68 -2.85 -23.90 -34.65
C THR A 68 -4.02 -24.68 -34.05
N ALA A 69 -4.72 -24.13 -33.05
CA ALA A 69 -5.91 -24.73 -32.47
C ALA A 69 -7.09 -24.71 -33.46
N ASP A 70 -7.35 -23.57 -34.11
CA ASP A 70 -8.38 -23.45 -35.16
C ASP A 70 -8.11 -24.38 -36.35
N ALA A 71 -6.83 -24.65 -36.65
CA ALA A 71 -6.40 -25.59 -37.69
C ALA A 71 -6.50 -27.07 -37.30
N ALA A 72 -6.50 -27.39 -36.00
CA ALA A 72 -6.61 -28.76 -35.50
C ALA A 72 -8.07 -29.23 -35.36
N ASP A 73 -9.00 -28.30 -35.13
CA ASP A 73 -10.44 -28.59 -35.01
C ASP A 73 -11.20 -28.57 -36.35
N ALA A 74 -10.51 -28.27 -37.47
CA ALA A 74 -11.13 -28.13 -38.79
C ALA A 74 -10.63 -29.20 -39.77
N ASP A 75 -11.54 -30.02 -40.30
CA ASP A 75 -11.33 -30.97 -41.42
C ASP A 75 -11.11 -30.25 -42.78
N GLU A 76 -10.52 -29.05 -42.74
CA GLU A 76 -10.42 -28.13 -43.87
C GLU A 76 -9.04 -28.22 -44.56
N PRO A 77 -8.97 -28.00 -45.89
CA PRO A 77 -7.71 -28.01 -46.62
C PRO A 77 -6.72 -26.93 -46.12
N ALA A 78 -5.42 -27.23 -46.18
CA ALA A 78 -4.35 -26.35 -45.69
C ALA A 78 -4.39 -24.90 -46.23
N TRP A 79 -4.85 -24.69 -47.47
CA TRP A 79 -4.97 -23.34 -48.06
C TRP A 79 -6.11 -22.51 -47.44
N VAL A 80 -7.18 -23.16 -46.96
CA VAL A 80 -8.31 -22.50 -46.28
C VAL A 80 -7.88 -22.04 -44.89
N LEU A 81 -7.16 -22.90 -44.18
CA LEU A 81 -6.58 -22.60 -42.86
C LEU A 81 -5.55 -21.46 -42.95
N GLU A 82 -4.70 -21.47 -43.99
CA GLU A 82 -3.73 -20.40 -44.23
C GLU A 82 -4.41 -19.06 -44.59
N HIS A 83 -5.49 -19.10 -45.38
CA HIS A 83 -6.28 -17.92 -45.72
C HIS A 83 -7.04 -17.37 -44.50
N ALA A 84 -7.64 -18.23 -43.67
CA ALA A 84 -8.27 -17.86 -42.41
C ALA A 84 -7.26 -17.24 -41.44
N ARG A 85 -6.04 -17.82 -41.35
CA ARG A 85 -4.91 -17.26 -40.59
C ARG A 85 -4.55 -15.85 -41.06
N LYS A 86 -4.45 -15.65 -42.37
CA LYS A 86 -4.14 -14.35 -42.96
C LYS A 86 -5.24 -13.32 -42.68
N LEU A 87 -6.52 -13.68 -42.82
CA LEU A 87 -7.67 -12.81 -42.52
C LEU A 87 -7.72 -12.39 -41.05
N LYS A 88 -7.61 -13.35 -40.11
CA LYS A 88 -7.63 -13.07 -38.67
C LYS A 88 -6.40 -12.27 -38.23
N LYS A 89 -5.23 -12.48 -38.88
CA LYS A 89 -4.05 -11.61 -38.70
C LYS A 89 -4.28 -10.20 -39.21
N GLN A 90 -4.85 -10.03 -40.39
CA GLN A 90 -5.19 -8.71 -40.94
C GLN A 90 -6.25 -8.00 -40.09
N ALA A 91 -7.24 -8.71 -39.55
CA ALA A 91 -8.26 -8.14 -38.66
C ALA A 91 -7.68 -7.70 -37.30
N ALA A 92 -6.78 -8.49 -36.71
CA ALA A 92 -6.07 -8.12 -35.47
C ALA A 92 -5.16 -6.90 -35.68
N LEU A 93 -4.36 -6.90 -36.76
CA LEU A 93 -3.53 -5.75 -37.14
C LEU A 93 -4.39 -4.52 -37.46
N GLY A 94 -5.53 -4.70 -38.11
CA GLY A 94 -6.50 -3.63 -38.41
C GLY A 94 -7.04 -2.97 -37.13
N ARG A 95 -7.53 -3.77 -36.18
CA ARG A 95 -8.01 -3.25 -34.87
C ARG A 95 -6.91 -2.52 -34.10
N ARG A 96 -5.69 -3.06 -34.09
CA ARG A 96 -4.53 -2.43 -33.44
C ARG A 96 -4.17 -1.10 -34.11
N LYS A 97 -4.15 -1.08 -35.44
CA LYS A 97 -3.87 0.13 -36.22
C LYS A 97 -4.90 1.23 -35.97
N VAL A 98 -6.19 0.90 -35.89
CA VAL A 98 -7.24 1.88 -35.54
C VAL A 98 -6.98 2.51 -34.17
N LEU A 99 -6.63 1.71 -33.17
CA LEU A 99 -6.27 2.22 -31.84
C LEU A 99 -5.00 3.09 -31.87
N GLU A 100 -3.98 2.65 -32.60
CA GLU A 100 -2.72 3.40 -32.77
C GLU A 100 -2.91 4.72 -33.51
N ASP A 101 -3.71 4.76 -34.58
CA ASP A 101 -4.04 5.96 -35.34
C ASP A 101 -4.79 6.99 -34.46
N ARG A 102 -5.72 6.53 -33.61
CA ARG A 102 -6.41 7.37 -32.62
C ARG A 102 -5.43 7.96 -31.60
N ILE A 103 -4.56 7.12 -31.05
CA ILE A 103 -3.51 7.56 -30.10
C ILE A 103 -2.55 8.55 -30.77
N ALA A 104 -2.16 8.32 -32.02
CA ALA A 104 -1.29 9.20 -32.78
C ALA A 104 -1.94 10.56 -33.05
N ALA A 105 -3.23 10.60 -33.39
CA ALA A 105 -4.00 11.83 -33.55
C ALA A 105 -4.06 12.64 -32.25
N VAL A 106 -4.24 11.96 -31.11
CA VAL A 106 -4.21 12.57 -29.78
C VAL A 106 -2.82 13.16 -29.47
N LYS A 107 -1.74 12.41 -29.71
CA LYS A 107 -0.36 12.92 -29.54
C LYS A 107 -0.06 14.15 -30.40
N ALA A 108 -0.50 14.13 -31.66
CA ALA A 108 -0.34 15.27 -32.56
C ALA A 108 -1.11 16.50 -32.05
N THR A 109 -2.29 16.30 -31.47
CA THR A 109 -3.09 17.38 -30.86
C THR A 109 -2.41 17.95 -29.61
N GLU A 110 -1.91 17.10 -28.69
CA GLU A 110 -1.15 17.55 -27.51
C GLU A 110 0.13 18.31 -27.91
N LYS A 111 0.88 17.82 -28.91
CA LYS A 111 2.10 18.49 -29.42
C LYS A 111 1.78 19.88 -29.96
N ARG A 112 0.75 20.01 -30.79
CA ARG A 112 0.28 21.31 -31.33
C ARG A 112 -0.22 22.27 -30.24
N MET A 113 -0.79 21.75 -29.14
CA MET A 113 -1.18 22.59 -27.99
C MET A 113 0.04 23.06 -27.20
N LYS A 114 1.04 22.19 -27.00
CA LYS A 114 2.29 22.53 -26.31
C LYS A 114 3.11 23.57 -27.08
N GLU A 115 3.22 23.42 -28.40
CA GLU A 115 3.89 24.39 -29.27
C GLU A 115 3.20 25.76 -29.21
N ARG A 116 1.86 25.81 -29.32
CA ARG A 116 1.10 27.06 -29.16
C ARG A 116 1.30 27.74 -27.80
N TYR A 117 1.38 26.95 -26.73
CA TYR A 117 1.67 27.47 -25.40
C TYR A 117 3.09 28.05 -25.29
N GLN A 118 4.09 27.38 -25.86
CA GLN A 118 5.48 27.87 -25.91
C GLN A 118 5.62 29.15 -26.75
N HIS A 119 4.74 29.35 -27.73
CA HIS A 119 4.66 30.57 -28.54
C HIS A 119 3.82 31.69 -27.90
N GLY A 120 3.36 31.54 -26.65
CA GLY A 120 2.75 32.63 -25.87
C GLY A 120 1.27 32.91 -26.19
N GLU A 121 0.57 32.02 -26.88
CA GLU A 121 -0.86 32.20 -27.17
C GLU A 121 -1.74 31.91 -25.94
N PRO A 122 -2.71 32.79 -25.59
CA PRO A 122 -3.54 32.63 -24.40
C PRO A 122 -4.55 31.48 -24.53
N HIS A 123 -4.72 30.74 -23.42
CA HIS A 123 -5.65 29.62 -23.31
C HIS A 123 -7.12 30.08 -23.47
N ARG A 124 -7.87 29.52 -24.43
CA ARG A 124 -9.33 29.64 -24.42
C ARG A 124 -9.88 28.84 -23.23
N LYS A 125 -10.39 29.52 -22.20
CA LYS A 125 -11.14 28.87 -21.11
C LYS A 125 -12.45 28.34 -21.68
N ARG A 126 -12.71 27.03 -21.53
CA ARG A 126 -14.05 26.48 -21.72
C ARG A 126 -14.99 27.14 -20.70
N GLN A 127 -16.12 27.63 -21.20
CA GLN A 127 -17.08 28.43 -20.47
C GLN A 127 -17.71 27.63 -19.33
N LYS A 128 -17.64 28.16 -18.11
CA LYS A 128 -18.23 27.58 -16.91
C LYS A 128 -19.72 27.93 -16.90
N VAL A 129 -20.60 26.93 -16.97
CA VAL A 129 -22.04 27.13 -16.76
C VAL A 129 -22.29 27.29 -15.26
N SER A 130 -22.77 28.47 -14.85
CA SER A 130 -23.22 28.76 -13.49
C SER A 130 -24.72 28.45 -13.36
N ARG A 131 -25.12 27.77 -12.28
CA ARG A 131 -26.52 27.57 -11.93
C ARG A 131 -26.70 27.84 -10.43
N ASP A 132 -27.70 28.65 -10.09
CA ASP A 132 -28.02 29.09 -8.72
C ASP A 132 -28.71 27.97 -7.91
N PRO A 133 -28.66 28.03 -6.56
CA PRO A 133 -29.25 27.01 -5.69
C PRO A 133 -30.69 27.34 -5.29
N ALA A 134 -31.52 26.30 -5.15
CA ALA A 134 -32.83 26.36 -4.52
C ALA A 134 -32.91 25.36 -3.33
N GLU A 135 -33.46 25.85 -2.22
CA GLU A 135 -33.85 25.18 -0.95
C GLU A 135 -35.14 24.35 -1.18
N ASP A 136 -35.62 23.35 -0.42
CA ASP A 136 -35.27 22.68 0.84
C ASP A 136 -36.10 21.36 0.91
N ALA A 137 -35.62 20.29 1.57
CA ALA A 137 -36.43 19.11 1.92
C ALA A 137 -35.77 18.29 3.05
N ASP A 138 -35.80 18.80 4.28
CA ASP A 138 -34.68 18.59 5.20
C ASP A 138 -34.82 17.48 6.29
N GLU A 139 -35.97 16.80 6.39
CA GLU A 139 -36.17 15.71 7.37
C GLU A 139 -36.42 14.31 6.78
N ALA A 140 -36.90 14.19 5.53
CA ALA A 140 -37.17 12.89 4.91
C ALA A 140 -35.88 12.09 4.62
N ARG A 141 -34.75 12.80 4.43
CA ARG A 141 -33.43 12.24 4.10
C ARG A 141 -32.86 11.26 5.15
N PHE A 142 -33.29 11.37 6.41
CA PHE A 142 -32.73 10.58 7.51
C PHE A 142 -33.55 9.32 7.85
N VAL A 143 -34.72 9.14 7.24
CA VAL A 143 -35.55 7.94 7.42
C VAL A 143 -34.95 6.78 6.62
N LEU A 144 -34.89 5.60 7.22
CA LEU A 144 -34.43 4.39 6.55
C LEU A 144 -35.44 3.89 5.52
N ASP A 145 -34.94 3.56 4.33
CA ASP A 145 -35.72 2.91 3.28
C ASP A 145 -36.07 1.47 3.67
N ASP A 146 -37.03 0.90 2.96
CA ASP A 146 -37.53 -0.45 3.24
C ASP A 146 -36.47 -1.51 2.92
N TYR A 147 -36.12 -2.32 3.92
CA TYR A 147 -35.19 -3.44 3.76
C TYR A 147 -35.95 -4.76 3.93
N ASP A 148 -36.00 -5.57 2.85
CA ASP A 148 -36.65 -6.87 2.86
C ASP A 148 -35.62 -8.01 2.75
N SER A 149 -35.60 -8.88 3.77
CA SER A 149 -34.59 -9.95 3.92
C SER A 149 -34.99 -11.29 3.28
N ASP A 150 -36.19 -11.39 2.72
CA ASP A 150 -36.78 -12.66 2.26
C ASP A 150 -36.51 -12.96 0.77
N GLY A 151 -35.72 -12.12 0.09
CA GLY A 151 -35.08 -12.47 -1.18
C GLY A 151 -33.81 -13.27 -0.92
N GLY A 152 -33.84 -14.58 -1.17
CA GLY A 152 -32.63 -15.40 -1.25
C GLY A 152 -31.62 -14.76 -2.20
N THR A 153 -30.33 -14.98 -1.92
CA THR A 153 -29.14 -14.50 -2.65
C THR A 153 -29.44 -14.14 -4.10
N GLN A 154 -29.77 -12.88 -4.36
CA GLN A 154 -29.60 -12.37 -5.71
C GLN A 154 -28.09 -12.30 -5.92
N PRO A 155 -27.52 -12.90 -6.99
CA PRO A 155 -26.17 -12.54 -7.38
C PRO A 155 -26.14 -11.02 -7.47
N ALA A 156 -25.01 -10.41 -7.08
CA ALA A 156 -24.76 -9.01 -7.35
C ALA A 156 -25.34 -8.68 -8.71
N GLN A 157 -26.36 -7.81 -8.76
CA GLN A 157 -26.92 -7.39 -10.02
C GLN A 157 -25.74 -6.84 -10.80
N SER A 158 -25.27 -7.62 -11.78
CA SER A 158 -24.50 -7.11 -12.89
C SER A 158 -25.32 -5.93 -13.39
N PHE A 159 -24.75 -4.74 -13.27
CA PHE A 159 -25.29 -3.58 -13.93
C PHE A 159 -25.29 -3.91 -15.42
N ASP A 160 -26.43 -4.32 -15.94
CA ASP A 160 -26.66 -4.39 -17.37
C ASP A 160 -27.07 -2.99 -17.83
N ASP A 161 -26.42 -2.49 -18.89
CA ASP A 161 -26.23 -1.07 -19.28
C ASP A 161 -27.52 -0.29 -19.64
N SER A 162 -28.72 -0.83 -19.41
CA SER A 162 -29.96 -0.27 -19.96
C SER A 162 -30.89 0.44 -18.96
N GLY A 163 -30.80 0.19 -17.65
CA GLY A 163 -31.55 0.96 -16.64
C GLY A 163 -33.08 0.99 -16.76
N LEU A 164 -33.71 0.06 -17.49
CA LEU A 164 -35.17 -0.01 -17.70
C LEU A 164 -35.81 -1.18 -16.92
N SER A 165 -37.09 -1.06 -16.53
CA SER A 165 -37.83 -2.13 -15.85
C SER A 165 -38.19 -3.25 -16.84
N ALA A 166 -38.29 -4.50 -16.35
CA ALA A 166 -38.64 -5.67 -17.17
C ALA A 166 -39.99 -5.51 -17.91
N ASP A 167 -40.94 -4.77 -17.31
CA ASP A 167 -42.23 -4.48 -17.95
C ASP A 167 -42.10 -3.40 -19.03
N THR A 168 -41.15 -2.48 -18.86
CA THR A 168 -40.86 -1.44 -19.88
C THR A 168 -40.12 -2.03 -21.08
N GLN A 169 -39.25 -3.02 -20.85
CA GLN A 169 -38.54 -3.76 -21.90
C GLN A 169 -39.50 -4.59 -22.76
N ARG A 170 -40.45 -5.30 -22.14
CA ARG A 170 -41.50 -6.06 -22.86
C ARG A 170 -42.44 -5.16 -23.67
N LEU A 171 -42.68 -3.94 -23.20
CA LEU A 171 -43.50 -2.96 -23.93
C LEU A 171 -42.76 -2.41 -25.16
N MET A 172 -41.45 -2.18 -25.05
CA MET A 172 -40.58 -1.72 -26.15
C MET A 172 -40.42 -2.80 -27.24
N GLU A 173 -40.32 -4.07 -26.86
CA GLU A 173 -40.34 -5.21 -27.82
C GLU A 173 -41.68 -5.30 -28.56
N LYS A 174 -42.80 -5.11 -27.87
CA LYS A 174 -44.13 -5.08 -28.50
C LYS A 174 -44.34 -3.88 -29.43
N LEU A 175 -43.62 -2.79 -29.22
CA LEU A 175 -43.66 -1.58 -30.04
C LEU A 175 -42.65 -1.61 -31.20
N GLY A 176 -41.94 -2.72 -31.42
CA GLY A 176 -41.05 -2.90 -32.56
C GLY A 176 -39.74 -2.11 -32.49
N HIS A 177 -39.35 -1.61 -31.32
CA HIS A 177 -38.05 -0.99 -31.11
C HIS A 177 -37.04 -2.04 -30.61
N PRO A 178 -36.03 -2.43 -31.41
CA PRO A 178 -35.05 -3.42 -30.99
C PRO A 178 -34.23 -2.88 -29.80
N LEU A 179 -34.25 -3.60 -28.67
CA LEU A 179 -33.48 -3.31 -27.45
C LEU A 179 -31.99 -3.67 -27.56
N LYS A 180 -31.56 -4.14 -28.72
CA LYS A 180 -30.16 -4.13 -29.13
C LYS A 180 -30.07 -3.31 -30.41
N ARG A 181 -29.71 -2.03 -30.28
CA ARG A 181 -28.68 -1.57 -31.22
C ARG A 181 -27.50 -2.48 -30.95
N ALA A 182 -26.93 -3.09 -31.99
CA ALA A 182 -25.56 -3.54 -31.88
C ALA A 182 -24.80 -2.29 -31.41
N ASP A 183 -24.51 -2.22 -30.13
CA ASP A 183 -23.53 -1.27 -29.66
C ASP A 183 -22.29 -1.63 -30.46
N ASP A 184 -21.80 -0.67 -31.23
CA ASP A 184 -20.42 -0.66 -31.70
C ASP A 184 -19.49 -0.50 -30.48
N GLU A 185 -19.69 -1.28 -29.41
CA GLU A 185 -18.59 -1.69 -28.56
C GLU A 185 -17.66 -2.47 -29.48
N GLU A 186 -16.67 -1.78 -30.02
CA GLU A 186 -15.39 -2.41 -30.36
C GLU A 186 -14.90 -3.06 -29.05
N ASP A 187 -15.42 -4.24 -28.73
CA ASP A 187 -15.10 -4.99 -27.52
C ASP A 187 -13.69 -5.52 -27.71
N PHE A 188 -12.71 -4.67 -27.36
CA PHE A 188 -11.32 -5.05 -27.34
C PHE A 188 -11.23 -6.25 -26.37
N PRO A 189 -10.79 -7.43 -26.85
CA PRO A 189 -10.70 -8.60 -25.99
C PRO A 189 -9.76 -8.29 -24.83
N ASP A 190 -10.08 -8.81 -23.65
CA ASP A 190 -9.26 -8.60 -22.47
C ASP A 190 -7.95 -9.38 -22.60
N GLU A 191 -6.91 -8.72 -23.10
CA GLU A 191 -5.61 -9.35 -23.33
C GLU A 191 -4.85 -9.57 -22.01
N THR A 192 -3.94 -10.55 -22.02
CA THR A 192 -2.97 -10.74 -20.92
C THR A 192 -2.24 -9.42 -20.65
N LYS A 193 -2.15 -9.05 -19.37
CA LYS A 193 -1.51 -7.84 -18.89
C LYS A 193 -0.77 -8.10 -17.59
N ILE A 194 0.04 -7.13 -17.17
CA ILE A 194 0.81 -7.18 -15.95
C ILE A 194 0.27 -6.16 -14.95
N PHE A 195 -0.18 -6.65 -13.80
CA PHE A 195 -0.50 -5.83 -12.64
C PHE A 195 0.77 -5.60 -11.83
N PHE A 196 1.24 -4.35 -11.76
CA PHE A 196 2.40 -3.98 -10.96
C PHE A 196 1.93 -3.26 -9.68
N CYS A 197 2.34 -3.79 -8.53
CA CYS A 197 1.89 -3.34 -7.23
C CYS A 197 3.04 -2.91 -6.33
N SER A 198 2.92 -1.75 -5.70
CA SER A 198 3.94 -1.24 -4.77
C SER A 198 3.31 -0.64 -3.50
N ARG A 199 4.12 -0.50 -2.46
CA ARG A 199 3.68 -0.04 -1.12
C ARG A 199 3.23 1.43 -1.14
N THR A 200 3.95 2.32 -1.83
CA THR A 200 3.68 3.78 -1.82
C THR A 200 3.40 4.34 -3.21
N HIS A 201 2.70 5.48 -3.27
CA HIS A 201 2.48 6.21 -4.52
C HIS A 201 3.78 6.72 -5.14
N SER A 202 4.73 7.18 -4.32
CA SER A 202 6.05 7.64 -4.80
C SER A 202 6.81 6.54 -5.57
N GLN A 203 6.72 5.28 -5.12
CA GLN A 203 7.32 4.14 -5.83
C GLN A 203 6.63 3.87 -7.17
N LEU A 204 5.31 4.02 -7.25
CA LEU A 204 4.57 3.88 -8.51
C LEU A 204 4.91 5.00 -9.50
N THR A 205 5.11 6.23 -9.02
CA THR A 205 5.59 7.35 -9.84
C THR A 205 7.01 7.09 -10.34
N GLN A 206 7.90 6.57 -9.49
CA GLN A 206 9.23 6.13 -9.91
C GLN A 206 9.15 5.04 -10.99
N PHE A 207 8.33 4.01 -10.79
CA PHE A 207 8.10 2.96 -11.78
C PHE A 207 7.65 3.53 -13.12
N ALA A 208 6.68 4.46 -13.13
CA ALA A 208 6.23 5.11 -14.37
C ALA A 208 7.37 5.87 -15.07
N SER A 209 8.27 6.50 -14.31
CA SER A 209 9.45 7.18 -14.88
C SER A 209 10.46 6.20 -15.49
N GLU A 210 10.63 5.02 -14.88
CA GLU A 210 11.52 3.97 -15.41
C GLU A 210 10.91 3.29 -16.64
N LEU A 211 9.60 3.04 -16.64
CA LEU A 211 8.88 2.47 -17.78
C LEU A 211 9.01 3.33 -19.04
N ARG A 212 9.01 4.67 -18.89
CA ARG A 212 9.21 5.61 -20.02
C ARG A 212 10.56 5.45 -20.72
N ARG A 213 11.55 4.81 -20.09
CA ARG A 213 12.89 4.61 -20.65
C ARG A 213 12.99 3.35 -21.50
N VAL A 214 12.07 2.41 -21.32
CA VAL A 214 12.10 1.10 -22.01
C VAL A 214 11.42 1.23 -23.37
N ARG A 215 12.08 0.74 -24.41
CA ARG A 215 11.52 0.67 -25.78
C ARG A 215 11.48 -0.78 -26.20
N MET A 216 10.29 -1.25 -26.55
CA MET A 216 10.07 -2.65 -26.95
C MET A 216 9.71 -2.75 -28.43
N PRO A 217 10.11 -3.84 -29.11
CA PRO A 217 9.60 -4.17 -30.42
C PRO A 217 8.09 -4.49 -30.35
N PRO A 218 7.38 -4.46 -31.49
CA PRO A 218 5.97 -4.75 -31.52
C PRO A 218 5.73 -6.25 -31.28
N ALA A 219 4.66 -6.59 -30.55
CA ALA A 219 4.33 -7.98 -30.26
C ALA A 219 4.04 -8.79 -31.55
N ILE A 220 3.36 -8.18 -32.53
CA ILE A 220 3.01 -8.79 -33.82
C ILE A 220 3.70 -7.98 -34.93
N VAL A 221 4.58 -8.63 -35.69
CA VAL A 221 5.32 -7.99 -36.79
C VAL A 221 4.45 -7.97 -38.06
N PRO A 222 4.34 -6.83 -38.78
CA PRO A 222 3.71 -6.78 -40.09
C PRO A 222 4.50 -7.60 -41.13
N ASP A 223 3.83 -8.27 -42.07
CA ASP A 223 4.50 -9.05 -43.13
C ASP A 223 5.15 -8.19 -44.23
N VAL A 224 5.15 -6.86 -44.08
CA VAL A 224 5.68 -5.93 -45.08
C VAL A 224 7.15 -5.63 -44.76
N PRO A 225 8.11 -5.81 -45.69
CA PRO A 225 9.48 -5.36 -45.50
C PRO A 225 9.48 -3.84 -45.29
N ALA A 226 10.08 -3.36 -44.20
CA ALA A 226 10.18 -1.93 -43.96
C ALA A 226 11.16 -1.29 -44.96
N ASP A 227 10.67 -0.37 -45.81
CA ASP A 227 11.45 0.36 -46.82
C ASP A 227 12.41 1.42 -46.22
N SER A 228 12.70 1.41 -44.92
CA SER A 228 13.61 2.36 -44.28
C SER A 228 14.38 1.74 -43.10
N PRO A 229 15.73 1.85 -43.02
CA PRO A 229 16.52 0.95 -42.17
C PRO A 229 16.82 1.39 -40.72
N GLU A 230 16.31 2.51 -40.18
CA GLU A 230 16.76 2.96 -38.84
C GLU A 230 15.68 3.48 -37.86
N ASP A 231 14.40 3.59 -38.27
CA ASP A 231 13.28 4.00 -37.39
C ASP A 231 12.25 2.85 -37.15
N SER A 232 12.70 1.61 -37.31
CA SER A 232 11.85 0.42 -37.46
C SER A 232 11.11 0.02 -36.17
N LEU A 233 9.89 0.55 -36.02
CA LEU A 233 8.71 0.02 -35.32
C LEU A 233 8.84 -0.25 -33.80
N THR A 234 9.29 0.71 -33.00
CA THR A 234 9.09 0.61 -31.54
C THR A 234 7.62 0.83 -31.18
N GLU A 235 7.02 -0.09 -30.43
CA GLU A 235 5.64 0.07 -29.94
C GLU A 235 5.63 0.65 -28.53
N ASP A 236 4.92 1.76 -28.36
CA ASP A 236 4.75 2.37 -27.04
C ASP A 236 3.96 1.47 -26.10
N VAL A 237 4.46 1.33 -24.87
CA VAL A 237 3.81 0.55 -23.83
C VAL A 237 2.54 1.24 -23.36
N LYS A 238 1.41 0.52 -23.46
CA LYS A 238 0.12 1.00 -22.95
C LYS A 238 0.04 0.79 -21.44
N HIS A 239 0.04 1.89 -20.69
CA HIS A 239 0.11 1.89 -19.23
C HIS A 239 -1.05 2.70 -18.62
N LEU A 240 -1.58 2.19 -17.50
CA LEU A 240 -2.57 2.89 -16.69
C LEU A 240 -2.24 2.82 -15.21
N THR A 241 -2.31 3.97 -14.53
CA THR A 241 -2.20 4.04 -13.07
C THR A 241 -3.58 4.07 -12.43
N LEU A 242 -3.90 3.08 -11.61
CA LEU A 242 -5.11 3.03 -10.79
C LEU A 242 -4.85 3.63 -9.41
N GLY A 243 -5.83 4.38 -8.91
CA GLY A 243 -5.77 4.99 -7.59
C GLY A 243 -7.11 5.04 -6.90
N SER A 244 -7.06 5.33 -5.60
CA SER A 244 -8.27 5.47 -4.79
C SER A 244 -9.04 6.74 -5.15
N ARG A 245 -10.32 6.80 -4.76
CA ARG A 245 -11.13 8.02 -4.90
C ARG A 245 -10.49 9.22 -4.19
N LYS A 246 -9.75 9.00 -3.09
CA LYS A 246 -9.04 10.08 -2.39
C LYS A 246 -8.05 10.81 -3.30
N ASN A 247 -7.40 10.10 -4.23
CA ASN A 247 -6.36 10.67 -5.08
C ASN A 247 -6.92 11.22 -6.39
N LEU A 248 -7.94 10.56 -6.95
CA LEU A 248 -8.50 10.89 -8.27
C LEU A 248 -9.76 11.76 -8.22
N CYS A 249 -10.31 12.07 -7.05
CA CYS A 249 -11.52 12.89 -6.98
C CYS A 249 -11.23 14.35 -7.33
N ILE A 250 -11.85 14.82 -8.42
CA ILE A 250 -11.77 16.21 -8.87
C ILE A 250 -12.93 17.09 -8.37
N ASN A 251 -13.94 16.49 -7.72
CA ASN A 251 -15.06 17.24 -7.15
C ASN A 251 -14.60 17.96 -5.87
N PRO A 252 -14.59 19.31 -5.82
CA PRO A 252 -14.03 20.05 -4.69
C PRO A 252 -14.79 19.82 -3.39
N THR A 253 -16.09 19.55 -3.46
CA THR A 253 -16.91 19.31 -2.25
C THR A 253 -16.58 17.98 -1.59
N VAL A 254 -16.25 16.97 -2.39
CA VAL A 254 -15.90 15.63 -1.92
C VAL A 254 -14.42 15.57 -1.54
N ASN A 255 -13.53 16.09 -2.39
CA ASN A 255 -12.09 16.04 -2.17
C ASN A 255 -11.66 16.76 -0.87
N ARG A 256 -12.36 17.82 -0.48
CA ARG A 256 -12.10 18.57 0.77
C ARG A 256 -12.31 17.74 2.04
N LEU A 257 -12.99 16.60 1.99
CA LEU A 257 -13.21 15.74 3.16
C LEU A 257 -11.89 15.12 3.68
N GLY A 258 -10.85 15.00 2.84
CA GLY A 258 -9.49 14.55 3.22
C GLY A 258 -9.35 13.07 3.63
N ASN A 259 -10.39 12.47 4.19
CA ASN A 259 -10.42 11.08 4.65
C ASN A 259 -10.96 10.15 3.54
N ALA A 260 -10.24 9.04 3.26
CA ALA A 260 -10.60 8.08 2.22
C ALA A 260 -11.99 7.45 2.44
N THR A 261 -12.35 7.11 3.69
CA THR A 261 -13.66 6.53 4.01
C THR A 261 -14.77 7.55 3.71
N ALA A 262 -14.64 8.78 4.24
CA ALA A 262 -15.62 9.85 4.02
C ALA A 262 -15.77 10.21 2.53
N ILE A 263 -14.67 10.23 1.77
CA ILE A 263 -14.68 10.47 0.32
C ILE A 263 -15.42 9.37 -0.43
N ASN A 264 -15.09 8.10 -0.16
CA ASN A 264 -15.77 6.95 -0.78
C ASN A 264 -17.27 7.00 -0.52
N GLU A 265 -17.59 7.26 0.73
CA GLU A 265 -18.92 7.35 1.24
C GLU A 265 -19.75 8.44 0.56
N ARG A 266 -19.25 9.68 0.55
CA ARG A 266 -19.92 10.82 -0.11
C ARG A 266 -20.03 10.61 -1.61
N CYS A 267 -19.01 10.05 -2.26
CA CYS A 267 -19.03 9.78 -3.70
C CYS A 267 -20.16 8.80 -4.09
N LEU A 268 -20.39 7.75 -3.30
CA LEU A 268 -21.47 6.77 -3.50
C LEU A 268 -22.87 7.31 -3.17
N GLU A 269 -22.96 8.42 -2.43
CA GLU A 269 -24.22 9.10 -2.14
C GLU A 269 -24.67 9.94 -3.33
N LEU A 270 -23.75 10.70 -3.92
CA LEU A 270 -24.02 11.52 -5.12
C LEU A 270 -24.40 10.70 -6.36
N GLN A 271 -24.34 9.37 -6.29
CA GLN A 271 -24.69 8.43 -7.35
C GLN A 271 -26.05 7.74 -7.11
N GLN A 272 -26.75 8.02 -5.99
CA GLN A 272 -27.98 7.30 -5.69
C GLN A 272 -29.13 7.67 -6.65
N PRO A 273 -30.02 6.72 -6.98
CA PRO A 273 -31.17 6.98 -7.86
C PRO A 273 -32.12 8.06 -7.34
N GLY A 274 -32.27 8.16 -6.01
CA GLY A 274 -33.14 9.15 -5.34
C GLY A 274 -32.51 10.53 -5.12
N THR A 275 -31.26 10.75 -5.54
CA THR A 275 -30.60 12.06 -5.42
C THR A 275 -31.07 12.98 -6.55
N SER A 276 -31.51 14.19 -6.22
CA SER A 276 -31.89 15.21 -7.20
C SER A 276 -30.75 15.46 -8.20
N ALA A 277 -31.10 15.74 -9.46
CA ALA A 277 -30.13 15.94 -10.53
C ALA A 277 -29.08 17.02 -10.20
N ASP A 278 -29.47 18.05 -9.44
CA ASP A 278 -28.59 19.14 -9.00
C ASP A 278 -27.61 18.72 -7.89
N CYS A 279 -27.92 17.63 -7.17
CA CYS A 279 -27.07 17.05 -6.14
C CYS A 279 -26.20 15.90 -6.66
N LYS A 280 -26.32 15.51 -7.94
CA LYS A 280 -25.45 14.48 -8.54
C LYS A 280 -24.07 15.05 -8.83
N CYS A 281 -23.07 14.18 -8.87
CA CYS A 281 -21.71 14.60 -9.20
C CYS A 281 -21.62 15.02 -10.68
N SER A 282 -21.32 16.29 -10.94
CA SER A 282 -21.24 16.84 -12.31
C SER A 282 -20.15 16.21 -13.18
N PHE A 283 -19.15 15.58 -12.57
CA PHE A 283 -18.03 14.96 -13.27
C PHE A 283 -18.25 13.47 -13.57
N MET A 284 -19.35 12.87 -13.08
CA MET A 284 -19.60 11.44 -13.24
C MET A 284 -19.86 11.08 -14.72
N PRO A 285 -19.26 10.01 -15.26
CA PRO A 285 -19.61 9.51 -16.59
C PRO A 285 -21.09 9.13 -16.65
N ASN A 286 -21.76 9.52 -17.73
CA ASN A 286 -23.15 9.20 -18.05
C ASN A 286 -23.25 8.83 -19.55
N SER A 287 -24.42 8.36 -20.00
CA SER A 287 -24.63 7.94 -21.39
C SER A 287 -24.36 9.05 -22.41
N GLU A 288 -24.55 10.32 -22.03
CA GLU A 288 -24.28 11.50 -22.88
C GLU A 288 -22.76 11.79 -23.02
N ASN A 289 -21.97 11.49 -21.98
CA ASN A 289 -20.53 11.76 -21.93
C ASN A 289 -19.68 10.55 -22.36
N LYS A 290 -20.25 9.53 -23.01
CA LYS A 290 -19.51 8.35 -23.52
C LYS A 290 -18.32 8.76 -24.40
N ALA A 291 -18.47 9.79 -25.24
CA ALA A 291 -17.38 10.32 -26.07
C ALA A 291 -16.20 10.87 -25.24
N LEU A 292 -16.48 11.59 -24.13
CA LEU A 292 -15.43 12.11 -23.24
C LEU A 292 -14.71 11.00 -22.46
N VAL A 293 -15.40 9.89 -22.17
CA VAL A 293 -14.77 8.69 -21.59
C VAL A 293 -13.80 8.07 -22.59
N ASN A 294 -14.20 7.97 -23.87
CA ASN A 294 -13.34 7.47 -24.95
C ASN A 294 -12.13 8.39 -25.18
N ASP A 295 -12.34 9.71 -25.17
CA ASP A 295 -11.25 10.67 -25.22
C ASP A 295 -10.31 10.46 -24.03
N PHE A 296 -10.83 10.40 -22.81
CA PHE A 296 -10.02 10.17 -21.61
C PHE A 296 -9.18 8.90 -21.71
N ARG A 297 -9.78 7.80 -22.18
CA ARG A 297 -9.08 6.53 -22.45
C ARG A 297 -7.92 6.75 -23.42
N ASP A 298 -8.18 7.36 -24.57
CA ASP A 298 -7.18 7.54 -25.61
C ASP A 298 -6.04 8.48 -25.13
N TYR A 299 -6.35 9.57 -24.40
CA TYR A 299 -5.36 10.45 -23.77
C TYR A 299 -4.57 9.78 -22.64
N ALA A 300 -5.19 8.85 -21.91
CA ALA A 300 -4.53 8.10 -20.84
C ALA A 300 -3.55 7.08 -21.42
N LEU A 301 -3.93 6.37 -22.49
CA LEU A 301 -3.08 5.36 -23.14
C LEU A 301 -2.01 5.96 -24.05
N ALA A 302 -2.19 7.21 -24.50
CA ALA A 302 -1.25 7.87 -25.40
C ALA A 302 0.13 8.12 -24.79
N LYS A 303 0.24 8.23 -23.47
CA LYS A 303 1.52 8.40 -22.79
C LYS A 303 1.48 7.79 -21.40
N ILE A 304 2.64 7.35 -20.91
CA ILE A 304 2.78 6.85 -19.55
C ILE A 304 2.54 7.99 -18.57
N ARG A 305 1.44 7.91 -17.81
CA ARG A 305 0.99 8.93 -16.84
C ARG A 305 1.01 8.37 -15.42
N ASP A 306 1.49 9.17 -14.49
CA ASP A 306 1.36 8.89 -13.06
C ASP A 306 -0.04 9.26 -12.53
N ILE A 307 -0.26 9.09 -11.22
CA ILE A 307 -1.58 9.30 -10.64
C ILE A 307 -2.00 10.79 -10.66
N GLU A 308 -1.03 11.70 -10.50
CA GLU A 308 -1.23 13.15 -10.55
C GLU A 308 -1.56 13.63 -11.97
N ASP A 309 -0.90 13.07 -12.97
CA ASP A 309 -1.15 13.30 -14.39
C ASP A 309 -2.58 12.89 -14.79
N LEU A 310 -3.06 11.73 -14.30
CA LEU A 310 -4.45 11.28 -14.53
C LEU A 310 -5.47 12.23 -13.88
N GLY A 311 -5.20 12.66 -12.65
CA GLY A 311 -6.06 13.64 -11.96
C GLY A 311 -6.14 14.96 -12.71
N SER A 312 -5.02 15.43 -13.26
CA SER A 312 -4.94 16.64 -14.08
C SER A 312 -5.66 16.48 -15.42
N LEU A 313 -5.54 15.32 -16.06
CA LEU A 313 -6.26 15.00 -17.30
C LEU A 313 -7.78 15.06 -17.11
N GLY A 314 -8.32 14.47 -16.03
CA GLY A 314 -9.76 14.54 -15.77
C GLY A 314 -10.25 15.95 -15.45
N LYS A 315 -9.41 16.82 -14.84
CA LYS A 315 -9.73 18.25 -14.69
C LYS A 315 -9.81 18.97 -16.04
N GLN A 316 -8.91 18.66 -16.97
CA GLN A 316 -8.88 19.26 -18.32
C GLN A 316 -10.09 18.84 -19.16
N LEU A 317 -10.45 17.55 -19.10
CA LEU A 317 -11.59 16.99 -19.82
C LEU A 317 -12.93 17.17 -19.08
N ALA A 318 -12.90 17.70 -17.85
CA ALA A 318 -14.05 17.85 -16.96
C ALA A 318 -14.83 16.54 -16.73
N ILE A 319 -14.11 15.42 -16.61
CA ILE A 319 -14.67 14.08 -16.36
C ILE A 319 -13.96 13.41 -15.19
N CYS A 320 -14.67 12.57 -14.43
CA CYS A 320 -14.15 11.89 -13.26
C CYS A 320 -13.08 10.85 -13.65
N PRO A 321 -11.79 11.07 -13.30
CA PRO A 321 -10.73 10.14 -13.68
C PRO A 321 -10.91 8.74 -13.09
N TYR A 322 -11.50 8.63 -11.89
CA TYR A 322 -11.69 7.35 -11.19
C TYR A 322 -12.63 6.38 -11.93
N TYR A 323 -13.68 6.90 -12.58
CA TYR A 323 -14.60 6.06 -13.36
C TYR A 323 -14.20 6.00 -14.83
N ALA A 324 -13.67 7.10 -15.40
CA ALA A 324 -13.25 7.16 -16.80
C ALA A 324 -12.02 6.29 -17.11
N SER A 325 -11.21 5.93 -16.11
CA SER A 325 -10.06 5.03 -16.28
C SER A 325 -10.43 3.55 -16.43
N ARG A 326 -11.61 3.11 -15.98
CA ARG A 326 -11.97 1.67 -15.97
C ARG A 326 -11.97 1.04 -17.36
N PRO A 327 -12.60 1.63 -18.39
CA PRO A 327 -12.59 1.05 -19.73
C PRO A 327 -11.18 0.99 -20.34
N ALA A 328 -10.26 1.87 -19.92
CA ALA A 328 -8.88 1.85 -20.39
C ALA A 328 -8.11 0.60 -19.94
N THR A 329 -8.51 -0.03 -18.83
CA THR A 329 -7.86 -1.21 -18.27
C THR A 329 -7.82 -2.38 -19.25
N LYS A 330 -8.88 -2.58 -20.06
CA LYS A 330 -8.95 -3.66 -21.06
C LYS A 330 -7.83 -3.57 -22.10
N SER A 331 -7.47 -2.36 -22.53
CA SER A 331 -6.48 -2.12 -23.58
C SER A 331 -5.05 -1.89 -23.07
N CYS A 332 -4.79 -2.09 -21.77
CA CYS A 332 -3.49 -1.87 -21.14
C CYS A 332 -2.60 -3.11 -21.15
N GLU A 333 -1.29 -2.89 -21.25
CA GLU A 333 -0.27 -3.92 -21.06
C GLU A 333 0.26 -3.93 -19.63
N PHE A 334 0.38 -2.74 -19.02
CA PHE A 334 0.68 -2.57 -17.61
C PHE A 334 -0.41 -1.79 -16.89
N VAL A 335 -0.77 -2.29 -15.71
CA VAL A 335 -1.65 -1.60 -14.77
C VAL A 335 -0.93 -1.45 -13.45
N THR A 336 -0.66 -0.22 -13.00
CA THR A 336 -0.03 0.04 -11.71
C THR A 336 -1.07 0.35 -10.64
N LEU A 337 -0.94 -0.28 -9.46
CA LEU A 337 -1.86 -0.05 -8.34
C LEU A 337 -1.19 -0.20 -6.96
N PRO A 338 -1.64 0.52 -5.92
CA PRO A 338 -1.13 0.36 -4.56
C PRO A 338 -1.66 -0.91 -3.88
N TYR A 339 -0.95 -1.37 -2.83
CA TYR A 339 -1.28 -2.59 -2.07
C TYR A 339 -2.77 -2.72 -1.69
N PRO A 340 -3.46 -1.69 -1.14
CA PRO A 340 -4.85 -1.85 -0.74
C PRO A 340 -5.79 -2.17 -1.90
N LEU A 341 -5.52 -1.68 -3.11
CA LEU A 341 -6.37 -1.96 -4.27
C LEU A 341 -6.20 -3.38 -4.81
N LEU A 342 -5.02 -4.00 -4.60
CA LEU A 342 -4.77 -5.38 -5.00
C LEU A 342 -5.27 -6.36 -3.93
N LEU A 343 -4.91 -6.11 -2.67
CA LEU A 343 -5.10 -7.04 -1.56
C LEU A 343 -6.54 -7.08 -1.05
N GLN A 344 -7.28 -5.95 -1.12
CA GLN A 344 -8.69 -5.94 -0.73
C GLN A 344 -9.57 -6.42 -1.87
N LYS A 345 -10.24 -7.57 -1.67
CA LYS A 345 -11.19 -8.12 -2.64
C LYS A 345 -12.29 -7.14 -3.06
N SER A 346 -12.89 -6.43 -2.09
CA SER A 346 -13.91 -5.42 -2.36
C SER A 346 -13.41 -4.24 -3.19
N ALA A 347 -12.12 -3.91 -3.13
CA ALA A 347 -11.52 -2.87 -3.95
C ALA A 347 -11.31 -3.35 -5.39
N ARG A 348 -10.87 -4.61 -5.59
CA ARG A 348 -10.78 -5.24 -6.91
C ARG A 348 -12.14 -5.32 -7.60
N GLU A 349 -13.15 -5.81 -6.88
CA GLU A 349 -14.54 -5.87 -7.36
C GLU A 349 -15.08 -4.48 -7.70
N ALA A 350 -14.81 -3.47 -6.87
CA ALA A 350 -15.27 -2.11 -7.14
C ALA A 350 -14.63 -1.46 -8.37
N LEU A 351 -13.44 -1.91 -8.79
CA LEU A 351 -12.72 -1.45 -9.97
C LEU A 351 -12.92 -2.37 -11.19
N ASP A 352 -13.69 -3.45 -11.04
CA ASP A 352 -13.89 -4.48 -12.06
C ASP A 352 -12.57 -5.12 -12.54
N LEU A 353 -11.68 -5.42 -11.60
CA LEU A 353 -10.37 -6.01 -11.87
C LEU A 353 -10.43 -7.54 -11.76
N SER A 354 -10.44 -8.21 -12.89
CA SER A 354 -10.12 -9.64 -12.97
C SER A 354 -8.61 -9.83 -12.90
N LEU A 355 -8.14 -10.82 -12.12
CA LEU A 355 -6.75 -11.27 -12.13
C LEU A 355 -6.56 -12.54 -12.97
N LYS A 356 -7.67 -13.11 -13.47
CA LYS A 356 -7.68 -14.42 -14.12
C LYS A 356 -6.83 -14.43 -15.39
N GLY A 357 -5.79 -15.26 -15.41
CA GLY A 357 -4.90 -15.40 -16.57
C GLY A 357 -3.93 -14.23 -16.77
N HIS A 358 -3.87 -13.27 -15.84
CA HIS A 358 -2.95 -12.15 -15.86
C HIS A 358 -1.75 -12.37 -14.93
N VAL A 359 -0.71 -11.55 -15.07
CA VAL A 359 0.48 -11.61 -14.20
C VAL A 359 0.39 -10.56 -13.11
N VAL A 360 0.80 -10.90 -11.90
CA VAL A 360 0.88 -9.97 -10.76
C VAL A 360 2.32 -9.85 -10.29
N ILE A 361 2.87 -8.64 -10.27
CA ILE A 361 4.20 -8.32 -9.73
C ILE A 361 4.02 -7.42 -8.52
N ILE A 362 4.47 -7.86 -7.35
CA ILE A 362 4.46 -7.10 -6.11
C ILE A 362 5.89 -6.70 -5.79
N ASP A 363 6.18 -5.40 -5.89
CA ASP A 363 7.46 -4.81 -5.49
C ASP A 363 7.42 -4.40 -4.01
N GLU A 364 8.60 -4.35 -3.39
CA GLU A 364 8.80 -4.11 -1.95
C GLU A 364 8.04 -5.10 -1.05
N ALA A 365 7.94 -6.35 -1.52
CA ALA A 365 7.14 -7.41 -0.90
C ALA A 365 7.61 -7.83 0.50
N HIS A 366 8.69 -7.25 1.03
CA HIS A 366 9.18 -7.57 2.38
C HIS A 366 8.18 -7.21 3.50
N ASN A 367 7.26 -6.29 3.22
CA ASN A 367 6.17 -5.93 4.13
C ASN A 367 4.84 -6.58 3.77
N LEU A 368 4.78 -7.48 2.78
CA LEU A 368 3.51 -7.99 2.25
C LEU A 368 2.66 -8.68 3.34
N MET A 369 3.26 -9.56 4.14
CA MET A 369 2.57 -10.27 5.22
C MET A 369 2.01 -9.30 6.28
N ASP A 370 2.80 -8.29 6.66
CA ASP A 370 2.38 -7.27 7.63
C ASP A 370 1.32 -6.34 7.04
N ALA A 371 1.40 -6.04 5.73
CA ALA A 371 0.40 -5.25 5.03
C ALA A 371 -0.95 -5.98 4.94
N ILE A 372 -0.97 -7.27 4.60
CA ILE A 372 -2.20 -8.09 4.60
C ILE A 372 -2.76 -8.13 6.02
N THR A 373 -1.92 -8.42 7.02
CA THR A 373 -2.32 -8.45 8.42
C THR A 373 -2.94 -7.11 8.86
N GLY A 374 -2.31 -6.00 8.51
CA GLY A 374 -2.79 -4.65 8.85
C GLY A 374 -4.08 -4.26 8.14
N ILE A 375 -4.27 -4.63 6.87
CA ILE A 375 -5.47 -4.35 6.09
C ILE A 375 -6.71 -5.05 6.67
N TYR A 376 -6.54 -6.29 7.15
CA TYR A 376 -7.62 -7.12 7.69
C TYR A 376 -7.72 -7.08 9.22
N SER A 377 -6.88 -6.31 9.90
CA SER A 377 -6.99 -6.04 11.34
C SER A 377 -7.80 -4.78 11.60
N VAL A 378 -8.69 -4.81 12.60
CA VAL A 378 -9.57 -3.69 12.93
C VAL A 378 -9.54 -3.45 14.44
N SER A 379 -9.55 -2.20 14.86
CA SER A 379 -9.60 -1.80 16.27
C SER A 379 -10.69 -0.78 16.54
N VAL A 380 -11.31 -0.87 17.71
CA VAL A 380 -12.28 0.10 18.22
C VAL A 380 -11.98 0.41 19.69
N THR A 381 -12.13 1.68 20.08
CA THR A 381 -11.96 2.09 21.48
C THR A 381 -13.28 2.04 22.24
N LEU A 382 -13.21 1.92 23.56
CA LEU A 382 -14.39 1.97 24.43
C LEU A 382 -15.22 3.24 24.20
N ASP A 383 -14.56 4.38 24.03
CA ASP A 383 -15.22 5.67 23.79
C ASP A 383 -15.99 5.67 22.46
N GLN A 384 -15.38 5.13 21.40
CA GLN A 384 -16.05 4.99 20.10
C GLN A 384 -17.30 4.11 20.20
N VAL A 385 -17.20 2.97 20.88
CA VAL A 385 -18.33 2.05 21.03
C VAL A 385 -19.44 2.67 21.89
N GLN A 386 -19.09 3.40 22.96
CA GLN A 386 -20.06 4.12 23.80
C GLN A 386 -20.75 5.27 23.06
N GLN A 387 -19.99 6.02 22.26
CA GLN A 387 -20.52 7.08 21.40
C GLN A 387 -21.48 6.51 20.35
N ALA A 388 -21.10 5.44 19.65
CA ALA A 388 -21.97 4.76 18.69
C ALA A 388 -23.27 4.27 19.33
N ARG A 389 -23.20 3.69 20.54
CA ARG A 389 -24.38 3.29 21.33
C ARG A 389 -25.31 4.47 21.61
N MET A 390 -24.75 5.59 22.07
CA MET A 390 -25.52 6.80 22.36
C MET A 390 -26.20 7.34 21.10
N GLN A 391 -25.45 7.51 20.01
CA GLN A 391 -25.97 8.00 18.73
C GLN A 391 -27.10 7.11 18.18
N LEU A 392 -26.93 5.78 18.23
CA LEU A 392 -27.97 4.83 17.83
C LEU A 392 -29.23 4.91 18.70
N THR A 393 -29.06 5.14 19.99
CA THR A 393 -30.19 5.26 20.94
C THR A 393 -31.01 6.50 20.65
N VAL A 394 -30.36 7.64 20.44
CA VAL A 394 -30.99 8.92 20.07
C VAL A 394 -31.75 8.78 18.74
N TYR A 395 -31.12 8.18 17.73
CA TYR A 395 -31.76 7.89 16.45
C TYR A 395 -32.99 6.99 16.60
N LEU A 396 -32.86 5.88 17.33
CA LEU A 396 -33.96 4.94 17.54
C LEU A 396 -35.12 5.59 18.31
N GLN A 397 -34.85 6.45 19.30
CA GLN A 397 -35.88 7.18 20.05
C GLN A 397 -36.66 8.14 19.15
N LYS A 398 -35.98 8.93 18.30
CA LYS A 398 -36.64 9.89 17.40
C LYS A 398 -37.46 9.20 16.31
N PHE A 399 -36.87 8.21 15.65
CA PHE A 399 -37.47 7.56 14.49
C PHE A 399 -38.26 6.29 14.85
N ARG A 400 -38.45 6.01 16.15
CA ARG A 400 -39.12 4.80 16.64
C ARG A 400 -40.44 4.56 15.93
N ASN A 401 -41.27 5.57 15.74
CA ASN A 401 -42.59 5.43 15.13
C ASN A 401 -42.58 5.52 13.60
N LYS A 402 -41.50 6.05 13.00
CA LYS A 402 -41.33 6.24 11.54
C LYS A 402 -40.64 5.05 10.86
N LEU A 403 -39.81 4.28 11.57
CA LEU A 403 -39.14 3.09 11.03
C LEU A 403 -40.13 1.94 10.84
N LYS A 404 -39.99 1.10 9.80
CA LYS A 404 -40.74 -0.17 9.70
C LYS A 404 -40.25 -1.21 10.72
N GLY A 405 -41.08 -2.19 11.03
CA GLY A 405 -40.82 -3.22 12.05
C GLY A 405 -39.46 -3.93 11.90
N LYS A 406 -39.09 -4.37 10.69
CA LYS A 406 -37.81 -5.04 10.41
C LYS A 406 -36.59 -4.13 10.67
N ASN A 407 -36.63 -2.87 10.22
CA ASN A 407 -35.57 -1.88 10.47
C ASN A 407 -35.37 -1.62 11.98
N ARG A 408 -36.48 -1.52 12.75
CA ARG A 408 -36.40 -1.37 14.22
C ARG A 408 -35.69 -2.55 14.88
N VAL A 409 -35.97 -3.77 14.42
CA VAL A 409 -35.35 -5.00 14.96
C VAL A 409 -33.84 -5.00 14.71
N TYR A 410 -33.38 -4.70 13.50
CA TYR A 410 -31.95 -4.67 13.19
C TYR A 410 -31.19 -3.56 13.94
N VAL A 411 -31.77 -2.36 14.06
CA VAL A 411 -31.18 -1.28 14.87
C VAL A 411 -31.08 -1.70 16.35
N ALA A 412 -32.13 -2.33 16.90
CA ALA A 412 -32.11 -2.84 18.26
C ALA A 412 -31.12 -4.00 18.47
N GLN A 413 -30.96 -4.88 17.48
CA GLN A 413 -29.93 -5.94 17.48
C GLN A 413 -28.52 -5.33 17.49
N THR A 414 -28.27 -4.28 16.69
CA THR A 414 -26.99 -3.56 16.67
C THR A 414 -26.66 -2.98 18.05
N ILE A 415 -27.62 -2.32 18.69
CA ILE A 415 -27.46 -1.77 20.05
C ILE A 415 -27.16 -2.89 21.05
N ARG A 416 -27.85 -4.04 20.96
CA ARG A 416 -27.61 -5.18 21.88
C ARG A 416 -26.19 -5.74 21.78
N ILE A 417 -25.65 -5.90 20.56
CA ILE A 417 -24.26 -6.34 20.36
C ILE A 417 -23.29 -5.31 20.96
N ILE A 418 -23.51 -4.03 20.66
CA ILE A 418 -22.70 -2.92 21.17
C ILE A 418 -22.72 -2.90 22.71
N ASP A 419 -23.87 -3.10 23.35
CA ASP A 419 -23.99 -3.17 24.80
C ASP A 419 -23.22 -4.36 25.40
N SER A 420 -23.20 -5.52 24.73
CA SER A 420 -22.42 -6.67 25.16
C SER A 420 -20.91 -6.38 25.08
N ILE A 421 -20.44 -5.77 23.98
CA ILE A 421 -19.05 -5.32 23.83
C ILE A 421 -18.67 -4.30 24.91
N ILE A 422 -19.52 -3.29 25.18
CA ILE A 422 -19.29 -2.31 26.24
C ILE A 422 -19.21 -2.99 27.61
N SER A 423 -20.11 -3.93 27.89
CA SER A 423 -20.13 -4.67 29.16
C SER A 423 -18.86 -5.49 29.34
N TYR A 424 -18.41 -6.17 28.28
CA TYR A 424 -17.14 -6.90 28.28
C TYR A 424 -15.96 -5.97 28.55
N LEU A 425 -15.84 -4.85 27.82
CA LEU A 425 -14.72 -3.92 28.01
C LEU A 425 -14.72 -3.27 29.39
N LYS A 426 -15.90 -2.92 29.94
CA LYS A 426 -16.02 -2.40 31.31
C LYS A 426 -15.69 -3.44 32.37
N SER A 427 -15.96 -4.73 32.13
CA SER A 427 -15.59 -5.81 33.05
C SER A 427 -14.07 -5.98 33.19
N LYS A 428 -13.30 -5.50 32.21
CA LYS A 428 -11.83 -5.43 32.26
C LYS A 428 -11.40 -4.17 33.01
N ASP A 429 -11.74 -4.14 34.30
CA ASP A 429 -11.54 -3.05 35.27
C ASP A 429 -10.15 -2.35 35.12
N PRO A 430 -10.06 -1.00 35.18
CA PRO A 430 -8.80 -0.26 35.28
C PRO A 430 -7.84 -0.75 36.39
N GLN A 431 -8.32 -1.42 37.45
CA GLN A 431 -7.47 -1.92 38.54
C GLN A 431 -6.82 -3.31 38.31
N SER A 432 -7.18 -4.03 37.24
CA SER A 432 -6.52 -5.32 36.95
C SER A 432 -5.06 -5.13 36.49
N LYS A 433 -4.13 -5.87 37.12
CA LYS A 433 -2.68 -5.88 36.81
C LYS A 433 -2.34 -6.21 35.35
N SER A 434 -3.25 -6.82 34.59
CA SER A 434 -3.01 -7.11 33.16
C SER A 434 -3.32 -5.88 32.29
N ILE A 435 -2.28 -5.33 31.65
CA ILE A 435 -2.37 -4.18 30.71
C ILE A 435 -2.98 -4.62 29.36
N GLU A 436 -2.78 -5.88 28.97
CA GLU A 436 -3.26 -6.45 27.70
C GLU A 436 -3.64 -7.92 27.87
N GLY A 437 -4.46 -8.45 26.97
CA GLY A 437 -4.84 -9.86 26.97
C GLY A 437 -5.65 -10.29 25.75
N VAL A 438 -5.82 -11.61 25.59
CA VAL A 438 -6.69 -12.20 24.56
C VAL A 438 -8.14 -12.02 24.99
N ALA A 439 -8.98 -11.56 24.05
CA ALA A 439 -10.42 -11.50 24.23
C ALA A 439 -11.06 -12.75 23.60
N ASP A 440 -11.85 -13.47 24.40
CA ASP A 440 -12.61 -14.61 23.91
C ASP A 440 -13.91 -14.14 23.26
N LEU A 441 -14.24 -14.72 22.10
CA LEU A 441 -15.43 -14.36 21.34
C LEU A 441 -16.71 -14.77 22.09
N GLY A 442 -16.68 -15.92 22.79
CA GLY A 442 -17.80 -16.37 23.61
C GLY A 442 -18.11 -15.38 24.74
N ALA A 443 -17.07 -14.86 25.39
CA ALA A 443 -17.21 -13.80 26.39
C ALA A 443 -17.68 -12.47 25.79
N LEU A 444 -17.22 -12.10 24.59
CA LEU A 444 -17.59 -10.86 23.91
C LEU A 444 -19.05 -10.84 23.44
N LEU A 445 -19.61 -12.01 23.11
CA LEU A 445 -21.00 -12.18 22.67
C LEU A 445 -21.89 -12.74 23.78
N SER A 446 -21.45 -12.67 25.04
CA SER A 446 -22.21 -13.19 26.17
C SER A 446 -23.36 -12.25 26.56
N GLY A 447 -24.51 -12.86 26.90
CA GLY A 447 -25.67 -12.17 27.48
C GLY A 447 -26.72 -11.66 26.48
N LYS A 448 -27.95 -11.48 26.99
CA LYS A 448 -29.11 -10.86 26.30
C LYS A 448 -29.46 -11.45 24.91
N GLY A 449 -29.16 -12.73 24.66
CA GLY A 449 -29.46 -13.43 23.41
C GLY A 449 -28.68 -12.88 22.20
N VAL A 450 -27.49 -12.30 22.43
CA VAL A 450 -26.63 -11.76 21.37
C VAL A 450 -26.04 -12.87 20.50
N ASP A 451 -25.78 -14.03 21.09
CA ASP A 451 -25.38 -15.28 20.45
C ASP A 451 -26.38 -15.77 19.38
N GLN A 452 -27.66 -15.44 19.53
CA GLN A 452 -28.72 -15.81 18.58
C GLN A 452 -28.85 -14.82 17.41
N ILE A 453 -28.13 -13.70 17.43
CA ILE A 453 -28.21 -12.69 16.36
C ILE A 453 -27.37 -13.17 15.17
N ASN A 454 -28.01 -13.26 14.01
CA ASN A 454 -27.31 -13.54 12.76
C ASN A 454 -26.50 -12.30 12.32
N ILE A 455 -25.21 -12.30 12.66
CA ILE A 455 -24.27 -11.19 12.36
C ILE A 455 -24.15 -10.96 10.85
N TYR A 456 -24.23 -12.00 10.02
CA TYR A 456 -24.17 -11.87 8.56
C TYR A 456 -25.35 -11.05 8.01
N LYS A 457 -26.58 -11.38 8.40
CA LYS A 457 -27.78 -10.63 8.01
C LYS A 457 -27.73 -9.20 8.53
N LEU A 458 -27.29 -9.04 9.79
CA LEU A 458 -27.15 -7.72 10.40
C LEU A 458 -26.14 -6.86 9.66
N ASN A 459 -24.98 -7.40 9.31
CA ASN A 459 -23.97 -6.65 8.59
C ASN A 459 -24.43 -6.28 7.17
N THR A 460 -25.09 -7.21 6.46
CA THR A 460 -25.69 -6.95 5.15
C THR A 460 -26.69 -5.79 5.25
N TYR A 461 -27.51 -5.79 6.30
CA TYR A 461 -28.40 -4.68 6.62
C TYR A 461 -27.63 -3.39 6.90
N LEU A 462 -26.62 -3.38 7.76
CA LEU A 462 -25.86 -2.17 8.10
C LEU A 462 -25.20 -1.53 6.87
N GLN A 463 -24.69 -2.36 5.94
CA GLN A 463 -24.11 -1.90 4.67
C GLN A 463 -25.18 -1.37 3.71
N GLY A 464 -26.24 -2.13 3.47
CA GLY A 464 -27.31 -1.76 2.52
C GLY A 464 -28.12 -0.54 2.98
N SER A 465 -28.42 -0.46 4.28
CA SER A 465 -29.21 0.61 4.89
C SER A 465 -28.45 1.93 5.09
N ARG A 466 -27.10 1.87 5.04
CA ARG A 466 -26.19 3.00 5.35
C ARG A 466 -26.50 3.67 6.70
N LEU A 467 -26.92 2.87 7.69
CA LEU A 467 -27.35 3.33 9.02
C LEU A 467 -26.33 4.28 9.67
N ALA A 468 -25.03 3.99 9.54
CA ALA A 468 -23.93 4.79 10.10
C ALA A 468 -24.06 6.29 9.81
N ARG A 469 -24.39 6.67 8.57
CA ARG A 469 -24.54 8.09 8.20
C ARG A 469 -25.89 8.68 8.57
N LYS A 470 -26.99 7.93 8.47
CA LYS A 470 -28.31 8.46 8.85
C LYS A 470 -28.33 8.80 10.34
N VAL A 471 -27.66 7.97 11.15
CA VAL A 471 -27.44 8.21 12.58
C VAL A 471 -26.53 9.42 12.80
N ASP A 472 -25.36 9.45 12.19
CA ASP A 472 -24.39 10.55 12.39
C ASP A 472 -24.92 11.90 11.91
N GLY A 473 -25.51 11.94 10.71
CA GLY A 473 -26.14 13.12 10.13
C GLY A 473 -27.30 13.66 10.99
N TYR A 474 -28.12 12.78 11.58
CA TYR A 474 -29.15 13.21 12.52
C TYR A 474 -28.55 13.74 13.83
N THR A 475 -27.50 13.09 14.37
CA THR A 475 -26.87 13.56 15.61
C THR A 475 -26.22 14.93 15.42
N ALA A 476 -25.57 15.18 14.29
CA ALA A 476 -25.03 16.48 13.93
C ALA A 476 -26.12 17.54 13.75
N TYR A 477 -27.30 17.15 13.23
CA TYR A 477 -28.48 18.02 13.15
C TYR A 477 -29.02 18.38 14.54
N SER A 478 -29.16 17.39 15.45
CA SER A 478 -29.70 17.60 16.80
C SER A 478 -28.77 18.37 17.73
N GLU A 479 -27.47 18.44 17.43
CA GLU A 479 -26.46 19.14 18.24
C GLU A 479 -26.29 20.62 17.83
N GLN A 480 -27.01 21.11 16.81
CA GLN A 480 -27.05 22.54 16.50
C GLN A 480 -27.86 23.26 17.59
N PRO A 481 -27.32 24.29 18.27
CA PRO A 481 -28.08 25.01 19.28
C PRO A 481 -29.27 25.72 18.61
N GLU A 482 -30.49 25.43 19.08
CA GLU A 482 -31.64 26.29 18.86
C GLU A 482 -31.30 27.68 19.42
N TYR A 483 -31.02 28.65 18.54
CA TYR A 483 -30.86 30.03 18.97
C TYR A 483 -32.23 30.53 19.41
N ASP A 484 -32.32 30.76 20.72
CA ASP A 484 -33.52 31.10 21.45
C ASP A 484 -34.26 32.31 20.84
N GLY A 485 -35.59 32.26 20.91
CA GLY A 485 -36.49 33.17 20.20
C GLY A 485 -36.37 34.63 20.61
N ALA A 486 -35.57 35.41 19.89
CA ALA A 486 -35.61 36.87 19.91
C ALA A 486 -36.03 37.42 18.54
N LYS A 487 -37.22 38.04 18.49
CA LYS A 487 -37.81 38.74 17.35
C LYS A 487 -36.79 39.65 16.67
N THR A 488 -36.29 39.27 15.49
CA THR A 488 -35.54 40.14 14.58
C THR A 488 -35.95 39.86 13.13
N ASP A 489 -35.88 40.92 12.32
CA ASP A 489 -36.53 41.17 11.03
C ASP A 489 -36.53 40.05 9.96
N PRO A 490 -37.56 39.92 9.10
CA PRO A 490 -37.66 38.86 8.07
C PRO A 490 -36.74 39.02 6.85
N LYS A 491 -35.82 39.99 6.80
CA LYS A 491 -35.10 40.36 5.56
C LYS A 491 -33.61 40.00 5.50
N THR A 492 -33.08 39.31 6.50
CA THR A 492 -31.67 38.88 6.55
C THR A 492 -31.53 37.41 6.92
N LYS A 493 -32.26 36.51 6.25
CA LYS A 493 -31.92 35.09 6.23
C LYS A 493 -30.84 34.85 5.19
N THR A 494 -29.58 35.03 5.57
CA THR A 494 -28.48 34.39 4.85
C THR A 494 -28.42 32.94 5.33
N ALA A 495 -28.62 32.00 4.40
CA ALA A 495 -28.59 30.56 4.66
C ALA A 495 -27.34 30.18 5.48
N SER A 496 -27.55 29.74 6.71
CA SER A 496 -26.48 29.18 7.53
C SER A 496 -26.02 27.89 6.88
N LYS A 497 -24.85 27.92 6.25
CA LYS A 497 -24.20 26.72 5.68
C LYS A 497 -24.11 25.64 6.76
N HIS A 498 -24.83 24.53 6.58
CA HIS A 498 -24.67 23.32 7.38
C HIS A 498 -23.19 22.93 7.44
N VAL A 499 -22.61 22.98 8.64
CA VAL A 499 -21.26 22.47 8.89
C VAL A 499 -21.37 20.95 8.94
N VAL A 500 -21.19 20.29 7.80
CA VAL A 500 -21.02 18.84 7.72
C VAL A 500 -19.75 18.49 8.51
N ARG A 501 -19.88 17.67 9.57
CA ARG A 501 -18.72 17.13 10.29
C ARG A 501 -17.79 16.43 9.30
N GLN A 502 -16.53 16.84 9.28
CA GLN A 502 -15.48 16.30 8.39
C GLN A 502 -14.93 14.94 8.88
N THR A 503 -15.52 14.37 9.94
CA THR A 503 -15.06 13.15 10.60
C THR A 503 -15.84 11.93 10.12
N VAL A 504 -15.20 10.77 10.08
CA VAL A 504 -15.88 9.51 9.76
C VAL A 504 -16.90 9.19 10.86
N PRO A 505 -18.13 8.78 10.52
CA PRO A 505 -19.11 8.36 11.51
C PRO A 505 -18.52 7.28 12.41
N VAL A 506 -18.66 7.45 13.72
CA VAL A 506 -18.13 6.49 14.69
C VAL A 506 -18.73 5.10 14.49
N LEU A 507 -19.99 5.05 14.06
CA LEU A 507 -20.67 3.80 13.73
C LEU A 507 -20.06 3.06 12.52
N THR A 508 -19.40 3.74 11.57
CA THR A 508 -18.68 3.08 10.46
C THR A 508 -17.47 2.29 10.97
N HIS A 509 -16.75 2.80 11.98
CA HIS A 509 -15.66 2.08 12.63
C HIS A 509 -16.18 0.85 13.38
N VAL A 510 -17.27 1.00 14.13
CA VAL A 510 -17.92 -0.12 14.83
C VAL A 510 -18.45 -1.17 13.85
N GLN A 511 -19.09 -0.76 12.75
CA GLN A 511 -19.56 -1.67 11.71
C GLN A 511 -18.42 -2.47 11.09
N SER A 512 -17.29 -1.83 10.79
CA SER A 512 -16.09 -2.50 10.27
C SER A 512 -15.54 -3.52 11.28
N PHE A 513 -15.68 -3.25 12.57
CA PHE A 513 -15.32 -4.21 13.62
C PHE A 513 -16.33 -5.36 13.74
N LEU A 514 -17.64 -5.11 13.60
CA LEU A 514 -18.65 -6.16 13.63
C LEU A 514 -18.47 -7.19 12.52
N LEU A 515 -17.96 -6.78 11.36
CA LEU A 515 -17.54 -7.68 10.28
C LEU A 515 -16.47 -8.68 10.75
N SER A 516 -15.49 -8.22 11.52
CA SER A 516 -14.40 -9.08 12.00
C SER A 516 -14.87 -10.19 12.94
N LEU A 517 -16.04 -10.03 13.59
CA LEU A 517 -16.66 -11.06 14.43
C LEU A 517 -17.05 -12.32 13.65
N MET A 518 -17.20 -12.21 12.33
CA MET A 518 -17.50 -13.36 11.47
C MET A 518 -16.25 -14.12 11.03
N ASN A 519 -15.05 -13.57 11.23
CA ASN A 519 -13.84 -14.21 10.76
C ASN A 519 -13.58 -15.49 11.56
N PRO A 520 -13.18 -16.60 10.90
CA PRO A 520 -12.88 -17.84 11.58
C PRO A 520 -11.83 -17.66 12.67
N SER A 521 -12.06 -18.32 13.81
CA SER A 521 -11.09 -18.30 14.92
C SER A 521 -9.76 -18.96 14.53
N LYS A 522 -9.70 -19.76 13.46
CA LYS A 522 -8.42 -20.29 12.96
C LYS A 522 -7.55 -19.21 12.30
N GLU A 523 -8.15 -18.13 11.80
CA GLU A 523 -7.48 -17.11 10.99
C GLU A 523 -7.05 -15.89 11.81
N GLY A 524 -7.75 -15.57 12.91
CA GLY A 524 -7.44 -14.42 13.74
C GLY A 524 -7.89 -14.53 15.20
N ARG A 525 -7.52 -13.54 15.99
CA ARG A 525 -7.81 -13.45 17.43
C ARG A 525 -8.21 -12.04 17.82
N PHE A 526 -9.01 -11.92 18.88
CA PHE A 526 -9.34 -10.64 19.50
C PHE A 526 -8.42 -10.38 20.68
N PHE A 527 -8.06 -9.13 20.88
CA PHE A 527 -7.19 -8.64 21.94
C PHE A 527 -7.82 -7.41 22.58
N TYR A 528 -7.62 -7.25 23.88
CA TYR A 528 -7.86 -5.98 24.56
C TYR A 528 -6.53 -5.40 25.04
N SER A 529 -6.41 -4.09 24.96
CA SER A 529 -5.29 -3.34 25.53
C SER A 529 -5.80 -2.15 26.32
N LYS A 530 -5.06 -1.78 27.38
CA LYS A 530 -5.29 -0.59 28.18
C LYS A 530 -4.17 0.40 27.86
N GLU A 531 -4.52 1.57 27.36
CA GLU A 531 -3.56 2.67 27.21
C GLU A 531 -3.51 3.52 28.50
N GLU A 532 -2.41 4.23 28.72
CA GLU A 532 -2.15 5.02 29.94
C GLU A 532 -3.23 6.08 30.25
N ALA A 533 -4.08 6.43 29.27
CA ALA A 533 -5.13 7.44 29.36
C ALA A 533 -6.54 6.91 29.75
N SER A 534 -6.65 5.74 30.39
CA SER A 534 -7.93 5.08 30.74
C SER A 534 -8.78 4.63 29.53
N SER A 535 -8.27 4.72 28.29
CA SER A 535 -8.90 4.17 27.10
C SER A 535 -8.62 2.68 26.99
N ILE A 536 -9.68 1.88 26.92
CA ILE A 536 -9.61 0.44 26.63
C ILE A 536 -9.88 0.25 25.14
N THR A 537 -8.97 -0.43 24.45
CA THR A 537 -9.08 -0.72 23.02
C THR A 537 -9.34 -2.20 22.81
N LEU A 538 -10.28 -2.53 21.92
CA LEU A 538 -10.54 -3.88 21.43
C LEU A 538 -10.03 -3.98 20.00
N LYS A 539 -9.20 -4.98 19.72
CA LYS A 539 -8.56 -5.17 18.41
C LYS A 539 -8.76 -6.61 17.94
N TYR A 540 -9.22 -6.76 16.70
CA TYR A 540 -9.09 -7.99 15.96
C TYR A 540 -7.77 -7.97 15.19
N MET A 541 -6.96 -9.02 15.35
CA MET A 541 -5.73 -9.20 14.59
C MET A 541 -5.80 -10.50 13.79
N LEU A 542 -5.56 -10.38 12.49
CA LEU A 542 -5.34 -11.53 11.62
C LEU A 542 -4.00 -12.20 11.98
N LEU A 543 -4.01 -13.52 12.13
CA LEU A 543 -2.83 -14.34 12.41
C LEU A 543 -2.29 -15.02 11.16
N ASP A 544 -3.17 -15.42 10.24
CA ASP A 544 -2.79 -16.11 9.00
C ASP A 544 -3.20 -15.30 7.76
N PRO A 545 -2.24 -14.70 7.02
CA PRO A 545 -2.53 -13.99 5.77
C PRO A 545 -2.78 -14.93 4.57
N THR A 546 -2.54 -16.24 4.71
CA THR A 546 -2.59 -17.22 3.61
C THR A 546 -3.90 -17.14 2.81
N PHE A 547 -5.04 -17.19 3.48
CA PHE A 547 -6.35 -17.28 2.81
C PHE A 547 -6.68 -16.04 1.98
N HIS A 548 -6.35 -14.84 2.48
CA HIS A 548 -6.61 -13.61 1.75
C HIS A 548 -5.68 -13.43 0.54
N PHE A 549 -4.46 -13.97 0.61
CA PHE A 549 -3.53 -13.93 -0.52
C PHE A 549 -3.76 -15.06 -1.53
N LYS A 550 -4.31 -16.19 -1.08
CA LYS A 550 -4.58 -17.36 -1.90
C LYS A 550 -5.43 -17.04 -3.13
N ASP A 551 -6.50 -16.26 -2.96
CA ASP A 551 -7.37 -15.80 -4.06
C ASP A 551 -6.55 -15.14 -5.20
N ILE A 552 -5.54 -14.32 -4.85
CA ILE A 552 -4.71 -13.60 -5.83
C ILE A 552 -3.81 -14.58 -6.59
N VAL A 553 -3.24 -15.56 -5.89
CA VAL A 553 -2.31 -16.53 -6.47
C VAL A 553 -3.02 -17.57 -7.32
N GLU A 554 -4.23 -17.99 -6.95
CA GLU A 554 -5.02 -18.96 -7.73
C GLU A 554 -5.68 -18.32 -8.96
N ASP A 555 -6.09 -17.06 -8.90
CA ASP A 555 -6.64 -16.34 -10.05
C ASP A 555 -5.53 -15.99 -11.07
N ALA A 556 -4.38 -15.48 -10.59
CA ALA A 556 -3.30 -15.03 -11.47
C ALA A 556 -2.62 -16.21 -12.20
N ARG A 557 -2.11 -15.93 -13.41
CA ARG A 557 -1.22 -16.86 -14.13
C ARG A 557 0.08 -17.10 -13.36
N ALA A 558 0.69 -16.02 -12.89
CA ALA A 558 1.97 -16.02 -12.18
C ALA A 558 2.01 -14.84 -11.20
N VAL A 559 2.68 -15.04 -10.07
CA VAL A 559 2.86 -14.00 -9.03
C VAL A 559 4.32 -13.85 -8.71
N VAL A 560 4.87 -12.64 -8.87
CA VAL A 560 6.26 -12.32 -8.54
C VAL A 560 6.31 -11.42 -7.32
N LEU A 561 6.94 -11.89 -6.25
CA LEU A 561 7.25 -11.14 -5.03
C LEU A 561 8.69 -10.67 -5.11
N ALA A 562 8.89 -9.37 -5.36
CA ALA A 562 10.22 -8.77 -5.46
C ALA A 562 10.49 -7.81 -4.29
N GLY A 563 11.71 -7.81 -3.76
CA GLY A 563 12.10 -6.91 -2.68
C GLY A 563 13.61 -6.76 -2.54
N GLY A 564 14.04 -5.66 -1.90
CA GLY A 564 15.47 -5.41 -1.63
C GLY A 564 16.04 -6.23 -0.48
N THR A 565 15.16 -6.65 0.44
CA THR A 565 15.53 -7.29 1.71
C THR A 565 14.54 -8.42 2.03
N MET A 566 14.40 -9.37 1.10
CA MET A 566 13.48 -10.50 1.26
C MET A 566 14.05 -11.59 2.19
N SER A 567 15.34 -11.53 2.53
CA SER A 567 15.97 -12.50 3.45
C SER A 567 15.39 -12.42 4.88
N PRO A 568 14.97 -13.56 5.47
CA PRO A 568 14.97 -14.92 4.91
C PRO A 568 13.73 -15.23 4.05
N MET A 569 13.94 -15.79 2.86
CA MET A 569 12.86 -16.08 1.89
C MET A 569 11.96 -17.27 2.28
N SER A 570 12.45 -18.16 3.15
CA SER A 570 11.70 -19.34 3.60
C SER A 570 10.39 -18.96 4.31
N ASP A 571 10.33 -17.79 4.96
CA ASP A 571 9.13 -17.30 5.65
C ASP A 571 7.93 -17.20 4.70
N TYR A 572 8.12 -16.77 3.45
CA TYR A 572 7.03 -16.65 2.48
C TYR A 572 6.50 -18.02 2.08
N GLY A 573 7.38 -18.98 1.82
CA GLY A 573 7.01 -20.37 1.54
C GLY A 573 6.26 -21.01 2.72
N ASN A 574 6.80 -20.87 3.93
CA ASN A 574 6.28 -21.54 5.13
C ASN A 574 4.99 -20.90 5.70
N HIS A 575 4.80 -19.60 5.53
CA HIS A 575 3.71 -18.87 6.18
C HIS A 575 2.66 -18.31 5.23
N LEU A 576 3.05 -17.83 4.04
CA LEU A 576 2.13 -17.20 3.09
C LEU A 576 1.68 -18.18 1.99
N LEU A 577 2.60 -19.03 1.52
CA LEU A 577 2.42 -19.93 0.38
C LEU A 577 2.42 -21.41 0.79
N SER A 578 2.19 -21.70 2.07
CA SER A 578 2.31 -23.05 2.66
C SER A 578 1.40 -24.12 2.04
N TYR A 579 0.39 -23.72 1.27
CA TYR A 579 -0.52 -24.62 0.57
C TYR A 579 -0.03 -25.01 -0.84
N LEU A 580 1.02 -24.36 -1.34
CA LEU A 580 1.61 -24.64 -2.64
C LEU A 580 2.72 -25.67 -2.53
N ASP A 581 2.85 -26.48 -3.57
CA ASP A 581 4.01 -27.35 -3.75
C ASP A 581 5.28 -26.52 -3.97
N SER A 582 6.39 -26.94 -3.36
CA SER A 582 7.68 -26.26 -3.50
C SER A 582 8.17 -26.19 -4.95
N SER A 583 7.75 -27.13 -5.81
CA SER A 583 8.05 -27.12 -7.26
C SER A 583 7.46 -25.91 -8.01
N LYS A 584 6.37 -25.32 -7.51
CA LYS A 584 5.75 -24.12 -8.08
C LYS A 584 6.37 -22.81 -7.56
N ILE A 585 7.28 -22.90 -6.60
CA ILE A 585 7.91 -21.74 -5.96
C ILE A 585 9.34 -21.61 -6.50
N MET A 586 9.60 -20.52 -7.22
CA MET A 586 10.93 -20.17 -7.70
C MET A 586 11.55 -19.14 -6.76
N THR A 587 12.73 -19.42 -6.21
CA THR A 587 13.46 -18.45 -5.35
C THR A 587 14.75 -18.03 -6.02
N MET A 588 15.10 -16.76 -5.87
CA MET A 588 16.39 -16.25 -6.36
C MET A 588 16.82 -15.05 -5.53
N SER A 589 18.08 -15.05 -5.09
CA SER A 589 18.72 -13.91 -4.44
C SER A 589 19.87 -13.42 -5.32
N CYS A 590 19.80 -12.16 -5.72
CA CYS A 590 20.89 -11.50 -6.42
C CYS A 590 21.93 -10.99 -5.42
N GLY A 591 23.21 -11.14 -5.78
CA GLY A 591 24.29 -10.43 -5.12
C GLY A 591 24.18 -8.92 -5.29
N HIS A 592 25.06 -8.18 -4.64
CA HIS A 592 25.16 -6.73 -4.80
C HIS A 592 26.15 -6.38 -5.93
N VAL A 593 25.94 -5.24 -6.60
CA VAL A 593 26.84 -4.74 -7.67
C VAL A 593 28.12 -4.07 -7.11
N ILE A 594 28.22 -3.90 -5.79
CA ILE A 594 29.39 -3.22 -5.19
C ILE A 594 30.55 -4.21 -5.09
N PRO A 595 31.80 -3.72 -5.23
CA PRO A 595 32.95 -4.53 -4.87
C PRO A 595 32.96 -4.77 -3.34
N PRO A 596 33.43 -5.94 -2.86
CA PRO A 596 33.54 -6.20 -1.42
C PRO A 596 34.36 -5.15 -0.66
N SER A 597 35.30 -4.47 -1.34
CA SER A 597 36.10 -3.39 -0.75
C SER A 597 35.31 -2.11 -0.46
N ASN A 598 34.08 -1.97 -0.95
CA ASN A 598 33.21 -0.80 -0.71
C ASN A 598 32.26 -1.00 0.48
N LEU A 599 32.30 -2.15 1.13
CA LEU A 599 31.47 -2.45 2.29
C LEU A 599 32.31 -2.97 3.43
N LEU A 600 32.19 -2.33 4.58
CA LEU A 600 32.73 -2.83 5.84
C LEU A 600 31.56 -3.14 6.78
N ALA A 601 31.30 -4.42 7.08
CA ALA A 601 30.28 -4.81 8.05
C ALA A 601 30.93 -5.37 9.32
N VAL A 602 30.69 -4.76 10.48
CA VAL A 602 31.39 -5.14 11.73
C VAL A 602 30.40 -5.37 12.88
N PRO A 603 30.36 -6.57 13.46
CA PRO A 603 29.65 -6.82 14.71
C PRO A 603 30.51 -6.34 15.89
N LEU A 604 30.09 -5.24 16.53
CA LEU A 604 30.74 -4.68 17.70
C LEU A 604 30.17 -5.35 18.96
N VAL A 605 30.94 -6.28 19.53
CA VAL A 605 30.50 -7.12 20.65
C VAL A 605 30.96 -6.58 22.00
N ARG A 606 32.12 -5.92 22.07
CA ARG A 606 32.71 -5.43 23.33
C ARG A 606 32.88 -3.92 23.35
N ALA A 607 32.55 -3.34 24.50
CA ALA A 607 32.77 -1.93 24.82
C ALA A 607 34.25 -1.63 25.11
N HIS A 608 34.58 -0.33 25.20
CA HIS A 608 35.92 0.12 25.59
C HIS A 608 36.33 -0.33 26.99
N SER A 609 35.35 -0.45 27.89
CA SER A 609 35.52 -0.97 29.26
C SER A 609 35.78 -2.48 29.32
N GLY A 610 35.64 -3.21 28.20
CA GLY A 610 35.75 -4.66 28.13
C GLY A 610 34.44 -5.42 28.40
N HIS A 611 33.37 -4.73 28.78
CA HIS A 611 32.04 -5.33 28.92
C HIS A 611 31.44 -5.71 27.56
N ASP A 612 30.62 -6.77 27.54
CA ASP A 612 29.86 -7.15 26.36
C ASP A 612 28.65 -6.22 26.16
N PHE A 613 28.40 -5.82 24.91
CA PHE A 613 27.20 -5.08 24.52
C PHE A 613 25.96 -6.00 24.57
N ASP A 614 25.18 -5.86 25.63
CA ASP A 614 23.95 -6.62 25.87
C ASP A 614 22.75 -5.66 25.99
N PHE A 615 22.00 -5.53 24.89
CA PHE A 615 20.81 -4.68 24.82
C PHE A 615 19.51 -5.43 25.14
N THR A 616 19.58 -6.52 25.92
CA THR A 616 18.37 -7.15 26.50
C THR A 616 17.62 -6.20 27.42
N PHE A 617 16.32 -6.43 27.61
CA PHE A 617 15.45 -5.55 28.40
C PHE A 617 15.98 -5.29 29.81
N GLU A 618 16.58 -6.32 30.43
CA GLU A 618 17.12 -6.27 31.79
C GLU A 618 18.36 -5.37 31.90
N LYS A 619 19.26 -5.40 30.92
CA LYS A 619 20.57 -4.72 31.00
C LYS A 619 20.65 -3.41 30.24
N ARG A 620 19.83 -3.21 29.20
CA ARG A 620 19.90 -2.03 28.31
C ARG A 620 19.72 -0.69 29.04
N ASN A 621 18.99 -0.69 30.15
CA ASN A 621 18.69 0.50 30.95
C ASN A 621 19.71 0.76 32.07
N SER A 622 20.77 -0.06 32.18
CA SER A 622 21.85 0.21 33.12
C SER A 622 22.64 1.44 32.70
N GLU A 623 23.06 2.26 33.68
CA GLU A 623 23.85 3.46 33.40
C GLU A 623 25.18 3.10 32.71
N GLN A 624 25.80 1.99 33.12
CA GLN A 624 27.05 1.49 32.52
C GLN A 624 26.89 1.20 31.02
N MET A 625 25.79 0.56 30.60
CA MET A 625 25.54 0.29 29.18
C MET A 625 25.35 1.59 28.38
N MET A 626 24.70 2.60 28.95
CA MET A 626 24.53 3.90 28.30
C MET A 626 25.84 4.69 28.20
N ILE A 627 26.74 4.55 29.19
CA ILE A 627 28.10 5.09 29.16
C ILE A 627 28.91 4.41 28.06
N ASP A 628 28.93 3.08 28.05
CA ASP A 628 29.65 2.28 27.05
C ASP A 628 29.16 2.55 25.62
N LEU A 629 27.84 2.67 25.43
CA LEU A 629 27.25 3.07 24.16
C LEU A 629 27.64 4.50 23.77
N GLY A 630 27.64 5.44 24.73
CA GLY A 630 28.04 6.83 24.49
C GLY A 630 29.49 6.95 24.03
N HIS A 631 30.40 6.23 24.67
CA HIS A 631 31.80 6.14 24.23
C HIS A 631 31.95 5.52 22.84
N ALA A 632 31.21 4.44 22.54
CA ALA A 632 31.26 3.80 21.23
C ALA A 632 30.77 4.75 20.12
N ILE A 633 29.66 5.45 20.33
CA ILE A 633 29.13 6.44 19.38
C ILE A 633 30.12 7.59 19.17
N LEU A 634 30.75 8.07 20.25
CA LEU A 634 31.76 9.13 20.15
C LEU A 634 32.96 8.67 19.33
N SER A 635 33.46 7.45 19.59
CA SER A 635 34.57 6.87 18.83
C SER A 635 34.20 6.70 17.35
N ILE A 636 33.04 6.10 17.04
CA ILE A 636 32.58 5.92 15.66
C ILE A 636 32.42 7.26 14.95
N SER A 637 31.85 8.28 15.61
CA SER A 637 31.63 9.59 14.99
C SER A 637 32.91 10.35 14.65
N GLN A 638 34.03 10.05 15.30
CA GLN A 638 35.35 10.61 14.96
C GLN A 638 35.96 9.98 13.70
N HIS A 639 35.71 8.70 13.44
CA HIS A 639 36.34 7.95 12.34
C HIS A 639 35.48 7.94 11.07
N VAL A 640 34.15 8.07 11.20
CA VAL A 640 33.22 8.11 10.06
C VAL A 640 33.13 9.53 9.48
N PRO A 641 33.52 9.76 8.21
CA PRO A 641 33.32 11.04 7.54
C PRO A 641 31.84 11.28 7.23
N ASP A 642 31.47 12.55 6.98
CA ASP A 642 30.14 12.92 6.50
C ASP A 642 28.97 12.40 7.38
N GLY A 643 27.94 11.82 6.77
CA GLY A 643 26.73 11.35 7.40
C GLY A 643 26.88 10.05 8.17
N LEU A 644 26.58 10.09 9.48
CA LEU A 644 26.44 8.93 10.36
C LEU A 644 24.99 8.77 10.79
N VAL A 645 24.38 7.62 10.51
CA VAL A 645 22.99 7.30 10.87
C VAL A 645 22.98 6.21 11.93
N ILE A 646 22.33 6.45 13.06
CA ILE A 646 22.24 5.50 14.19
C ILE A 646 20.78 5.12 14.41
N PHE A 647 20.50 3.83 14.26
CA PHE A 647 19.18 3.25 14.46
C PHE A 647 19.04 2.62 15.84
N PHE A 648 18.03 3.05 16.58
CA PHE A 648 17.66 2.52 17.89
C PHE A 648 16.45 1.57 17.79
N PRO A 649 16.30 0.61 18.71
CA PRO A 649 15.24 -0.39 18.65
C PRO A 649 13.85 0.18 19.00
N SER A 650 13.78 1.30 19.74
CA SER A 650 12.52 1.98 20.04
C SER A 650 12.74 3.44 20.38
N TYR A 651 11.72 4.29 20.15
CA TYR A 651 11.76 5.68 20.58
C TYR A 651 11.89 5.82 22.10
N SER A 652 11.29 4.91 22.88
CA SER A 652 11.40 4.94 24.35
C SER A 652 12.82 4.73 24.84
N TYR A 653 13.55 3.85 24.18
CA TYR A 653 14.96 3.61 24.50
C TYR A 653 15.84 4.76 24.04
N LEU A 654 15.59 5.32 22.85
CA LEU A 654 16.27 6.52 22.37
C LEU A 654 16.12 7.68 23.35
N ASP A 655 14.90 7.99 23.79
CA ASP A 655 14.63 9.07 24.75
C ASP A 655 15.35 8.84 26.09
N THR A 656 15.38 7.59 26.55
CA THR A 656 16.10 7.19 27.78
C THR A 656 17.60 7.42 27.64
N CYS A 657 18.19 7.02 26.50
CA CYS A 657 19.61 7.24 26.23
C CYS A 657 19.94 8.74 26.13
N ILE A 658 19.11 9.53 25.45
CA ILE A 658 19.30 10.99 25.33
C ILE A 658 19.21 11.65 26.71
N ALA A 659 18.24 11.28 27.53
CA ALA A 659 18.10 11.81 28.89
C ALA A 659 19.33 11.47 29.75
N ALA A 660 19.87 10.26 29.61
CA ALA A 660 21.10 9.86 30.28
C ALA A 660 22.32 10.65 29.75
N TRP A 661 22.49 10.78 28.43
CA TRP A 661 23.64 11.48 27.83
C TRP A 661 23.66 12.99 28.07
N LYS A 662 22.52 13.61 28.35
CA LYS A 662 22.45 15.00 28.82
C LYS A 662 22.95 15.17 30.26
N ARG A 663 22.91 14.11 31.07
CA ARG A 663 23.31 14.11 32.49
C ARG A 663 24.73 13.56 32.68
N LEU A 664 25.03 12.45 32.04
CA LEU A 664 26.28 11.69 32.17
C LEU A 664 27.42 12.35 31.39
N ARG A 665 28.65 12.14 31.86
CA ARG A 665 29.86 12.76 31.31
C ARG A 665 30.90 11.70 30.94
N PRO A 666 31.68 11.91 29.86
CA PRO A 666 32.78 11.01 29.48
C PRO A 666 33.90 10.94 30.53
N SER A 667 34.24 12.06 31.15
CA SER A 667 35.24 12.13 32.22
C SER A 667 34.92 13.27 33.20
N SER A 668 35.55 13.25 34.37
CA SER A 668 35.38 14.32 35.37
C SER A 668 35.89 15.65 34.80
N GLY A 669 35.00 16.64 34.69
CA GLY A 669 35.33 17.97 34.16
C GLY A 669 35.05 18.19 32.66
N THR A 670 34.64 17.16 31.91
CA THR A 670 34.22 17.34 30.50
C THR A 670 32.74 17.75 30.41
N PRO A 671 32.31 18.33 29.28
CA PRO A 671 30.89 18.54 29.00
C PRO A 671 30.13 17.19 28.93
N SER A 672 28.80 17.24 28.89
CA SER A 672 27.99 16.01 28.84
C SER A 672 28.26 15.23 27.54
N TYR A 673 27.88 13.95 27.51
CA TYR A 673 27.94 13.17 26.26
C TYR A 673 27.17 13.87 25.13
N TRP A 674 26.00 14.42 25.45
CA TRP A 674 25.16 15.12 24.47
C TRP A 674 25.87 16.34 23.86
N ASP A 675 26.46 17.19 24.70
CA ASP A 675 27.21 18.37 24.25
C ASP A 675 28.45 17.99 23.44
N THR A 676 29.09 16.88 23.83
CA THR A 676 30.24 16.33 23.11
C THR A 676 29.83 15.82 21.73
N PHE A 677 28.67 15.16 21.61
CA PHE A 677 28.12 14.76 20.32
C PHE A 677 27.87 15.96 19.42
N GLN A 678 27.18 17.00 19.93
CA GLN A 678 26.90 18.22 19.17
C GLN A 678 28.17 18.98 18.76
N SER A 679 29.20 18.91 19.59
CA SER A 679 30.52 19.49 19.30
C SER A 679 31.26 18.69 18.22
N ALA A 680 31.16 17.36 18.22
CA ALA A 680 31.72 16.52 17.17
C ALA A 680 30.96 16.69 15.84
N LYS A 681 29.66 16.40 15.84
CA LYS A 681 28.76 16.51 14.67
C LYS A 681 27.40 17.09 15.07
N PRO A 682 26.79 17.97 14.26
CA PRO A 682 25.41 18.41 14.49
C PRO A 682 24.47 17.20 14.55
N VAL A 683 23.65 17.14 15.61
CA VAL A 683 22.78 16.00 15.92
C VAL A 683 21.35 16.30 15.53
N PHE A 684 20.77 15.43 14.72
CA PHE A 684 19.39 15.45 14.27
C PHE A 684 18.62 14.26 14.85
N LEU A 685 17.36 14.48 15.23
CA LEU A 685 16.52 13.50 15.91
C LEU A 685 15.26 13.23 15.11
N GLU A 686 14.92 11.95 14.94
CA GLU A 686 13.60 11.56 14.48
C GLU A 686 12.53 11.90 15.52
N GLN A 687 11.51 12.68 15.14
CA GLN A 687 10.40 13.03 16.03
C GLN A 687 9.29 11.97 16.01
N ARG A 688 8.70 11.68 17.17
CA ARG A 688 7.52 10.79 17.27
C ARG A 688 6.31 11.46 16.63
N SER A 689 5.60 10.70 15.80
CA SER A 689 4.35 11.10 15.14
C SER A 689 3.17 11.52 16.06
N GLN A 690 3.33 11.51 17.39
CA GLN A 690 2.24 11.73 18.36
C GLN A 690 2.50 12.86 19.38
N SER A 691 3.67 13.52 19.39
CA SER A 691 3.94 14.57 20.39
C SER A 691 3.45 15.95 19.93
N LYS A 692 2.28 16.32 20.48
CA LYS A 692 1.71 17.66 20.68
C LYS A 692 1.41 18.48 19.42
N ALA A 693 0.10 18.65 19.17
CA ALA A 693 -0.47 19.83 18.56
C ALA A 693 -0.05 21.07 19.38
N SER A 694 1.14 21.60 19.11
CA SER A 694 1.51 22.97 19.45
C SER A 694 1.21 23.80 18.22
N GLU A 695 0.55 24.94 18.42
CA GLU A 695 -0.21 25.71 17.43
C GLU A 695 0.58 26.34 16.26
N ASN A 696 1.82 25.92 15.94
CA ASN A 696 2.64 26.58 14.91
C ASN A 696 3.59 25.68 14.07
N ILE A 697 3.27 24.40 13.82
CA ILE A 697 4.10 23.51 12.96
C ILE A 697 3.31 22.98 11.75
N PRO A 698 3.90 22.80 10.54
CA PRO A 698 3.17 22.58 9.29
C PRO A 698 2.29 21.33 9.29
N ALA A 699 1.18 21.42 8.55
CA ALA A 699 -0.02 20.58 8.64
C ALA A 699 0.07 19.13 8.11
N SER A 700 1.23 18.45 8.09
CA SER A 700 1.28 17.03 7.70
C SER A 700 2.51 16.28 8.24
N LYS A 701 2.32 14.97 8.52
CA LYS A 701 3.34 14.02 9.01
C LYS A 701 4.57 13.93 8.09
N GLU A 702 4.36 14.05 6.78
CA GLU A 702 5.42 14.02 5.76
C GLU A 702 6.29 15.28 5.81
N ALA A 703 5.68 16.47 5.99
CA ALA A 703 6.42 17.73 6.00
C ALA A 703 7.40 17.87 7.17
N ALA A 704 7.09 17.32 8.35
CA ALA A 704 7.99 17.34 9.50
C ALA A 704 9.21 16.44 9.28
N VAL A 705 9.01 15.27 8.68
CA VAL A 705 10.07 14.31 8.32
C VAL A 705 10.98 14.91 7.26
N ASP A 706 10.41 15.48 6.20
CA ASP A 706 11.16 16.11 5.11
C ASP A 706 11.99 17.31 5.61
N SER A 707 11.47 18.06 6.58
CA SER A 707 12.20 19.16 7.22
C SER A 707 13.47 18.68 7.95
N VAL A 708 13.37 17.63 8.77
CA VAL A 708 14.53 17.07 9.50
C VAL A 708 15.59 16.54 8.52
N LEU A 709 15.16 15.86 7.46
CA LEU A 709 16.05 15.31 6.44
C LEU A 709 16.72 16.39 5.59
N SER A 710 15.98 17.44 5.23
CA SER A 710 16.53 18.58 4.51
C SER A 710 17.60 19.28 5.35
N ALA A 711 17.32 19.49 6.65
CA ALA A 711 18.29 20.06 7.57
C ALA A 711 19.53 19.17 7.74
N TYR A 712 19.34 17.85 7.87
CA TYR A 712 20.44 16.88 7.92
C TYR A 712 21.29 16.90 6.64
N SER A 713 20.66 16.85 5.48
CA SER A 713 21.35 16.83 4.18
C SER A 713 22.13 18.12 3.94
N SER A 714 21.57 19.26 4.35
CA SER A 714 22.25 20.56 4.32
C SER A 714 23.48 20.58 5.24
N ALA A 715 23.37 20.04 6.45
CA ALA A 715 24.48 19.97 7.40
C ALA A 715 25.62 19.04 6.92
N VAL A 716 25.28 17.92 6.27
CA VAL A 716 26.28 17.04 5.65
C VAL A 716 27.00 17.77 4.52
N SER A 717 26.24 18.44 3.63
CA SER A 717 26.79 19.10 2.44
C SER A 717 27.63 20.33 2.77
N SER A 718 27.26 21.09 3.81
CA SER A 718 27.97 22.30 4.24
C SER A 718 29.10 22.04 5.24
N GLY A 719 29.23 20.80 5.71
CA GLY A 719 30.09 20.45 6.85
C GLY A 719 31.58 20.29 6.55
N ASP A 720 32.02 20.40 5.29
CA ASP A 720 33.43 20.26 4.85
C ASP A 720 34.15 19.07 5.53
N GLY A 721 33.51 17.88 5.52
CA GLY A 721 34.02 16.66 6.14
C GLY A 721 33.69 16.45 7.63
N ARG A 722 33.23 17.50 8.36
CA ARG A 722 32.70 17.35 9.73
C ARG A 722 31.48 16.44 9.75
N GLY A 723 30.61 16.58 8.75
CA GLY A 723 29.43 15.72 8.58
C GLY A 723 28.33 15.95 9.63
N ALA A 724 27.38 15.02 9.73
CA ALA A 724 26.23 15.13 10.64
C ALA A 724 25.81 13.78 11.24
N LEU A 725 25.19 13.81 12.42
CA LEU A 725 24.70 12.65 13.14
C LEU A 725 23.17 12.61 13.12
N LEU A 726 22.57 11.53 12.62
CA LEU A 726 21.13 11.31 12.63
C LEU A 726 20.77 10.16 13.57
N LEU A 727 19.99 10.42 14.62
CA LEU A 727 19.44 9.39 15.50
C LEU A 727 18.00 9.07 15.07
N ALA A 728 17.80 7.84 14.62
CA ALA A 728 16.53 7.33 14.10
C ALA A 728 16.13 6.04 14.81
N VAL A 729 14.91 5.56 14.54
CA VAL A 729 14.36 4.34 15.14
C VAL A 729 14.06 3.30 14.07
N ILE A 730 14.37 2.04 14.36
CA ILE A 730 14.04 0.91 13.48
C ILE A 730 12.53 0.75 13.40
N GLY A 731 11.98 0.71 12.18
CA GLY A 731 10.54 0.74 11.94
C GLY A 731 9.91 2.14 12.07
N GLY A 732 10.72 3.16 12.35
CA GLY A 732 10.33 4.57 12.27
C GLY A 732 10.18 5.04 10.83
N THR A 733 9.58 6.21 10.64
CA THR A 733 9.34 6.81 9.32
C THR A 733 10.62 7.00 8.50
N LEU A 734 11.72 7.39 9.17
CA LEU A 734 13.02 7.59 8.51
C LEU A 734 13.64 6.28 8.03
N SER A 735 13.32 5.17 8.70
CA SER A 735 13.86 3.84 8.40
C SER A 735 13.06 3.07 7.33
N GLU A 736 11.89 3.57 6.92
CA GLU A 736 11.02 2.91 5.94
C GLU A 736 10.99 3.61 4.57
N GLY A 737 11.07 4.95 4.54
CA GLY A 737 10.78 5.72 3.33
C GLY A 737 11.96 6.41 2.65
N ILE A 738 13.13 6.49 3.29
CA ILE A 738 14.20 7.40 2.84
C ILE A 738 15.47 6.65 2.42
N ASN A 739 16.20 7.28 1.49
CA ASN A 739 17.44 6.79 0.93
C ASN A 739 18.61 7.65 1.44
N PHE A 740 19.58 7.02 2.09
CA PHE A 740 20.83 7.67 2.53
C PHE A 740 21.91 7.39 1.48
N SER A 741 21.89 8.13 0.39
CA SER A 741 22.87 7.98 -0.70
C SER A 741 24.16 8.75 -0.43
N ASP A 742 25.28 8.18 -0.86
CA ASP A 742 26.59 8.85 -0.88
C ASP A 742 27.01 9.39 0.49
N SER A 743 27.29 10.70 0.58
CA SER A 743 27.73 11.38 1.79
C SER A 743 26.68 11.36 2.90
N LEU A 744 25.40 11.14 2.58
CA LEU A 744 24.30 11.11 3.56
C LEU A 744 24.34 9.87 4.47
N GLY A 745 25.11 8.83 4.15
CA GLY A 745 25.05 7.54 4.84
C GLY A 745 26.36 6.75 4.85
N ARG A 746 27.51 7.41 5.01
CA ARG A 746 28.83 6.74 5.02
C ARG A 746 29.00 5.78 6.18
N GLY A 747 28.34 6.02 7.30
CA GLY A 747 28.24 5.07 8.41
C GLY A 747 26.80 4.81 8.80
N VAL A 748 26.42 3.53 8.93
CA VAL A 748 25.16 3.10 9.51
C VAL A 748 25.42 2.25 10.73
N VAL A 749 24.81 2.64 11.84
CA VAL A 749 24.97 1.99 13.14
C VAL A 749 23.63 1.43 13.58
N VAL A 750 23.58 0.15 13.94
CA VAL A 750 22.39 -0.50 14.48
C VAL A 750 22.63 -0.83 15.94
N VAL A 751 21.89 -0.18 16.83
CA VAL A 751 21.99 -0.39 18.29
C VAL A 751 21.03 -1.51 18.71
N GLY A 752 21.58 -2.60 19.21
CA GLY A 752 20.82 -3.76 19.66
C GLY A 752 20.06 -4.47 18.53
N LEU A 753 19.11 -5.31 18.95
CA LEU A 753 18.18 -6.02 18.07
C LEU A 753 16.74 -5.60 18.43
N PRO A 754 15.93 -5.13 17.46
CA PRO A 754 14.55 -4.67 17.68
C PRO A 754 13.59 -5.85 17.86
N PHE A 755 13.85 -6.68 18.86
CA PHE A 755 12.98 -7.82 19.17
C PHE A 755 11.61 -7.33 19.63
N PRO A 756 10.52 -7.82 19.02
CA PRO A 756 9.19 -7.51 19.50
C PRO A 756 8.98 -8.03 20.93
N ASN A 757 8.11 -7.42 21.73
CA ASN A 757 7.89 -7.88 23.10
C ASN A 757 7.27 -9.30 23.10
N PRO A 758 8.01 -10.35 23.54
CA PRO A 758 7.50 -11.72 23.52
C PRO A 758 6.40 -11.95 24.55
N HIS A 759 6.28 -11.06 25.55
CA HIS A 759 5.23 -11.13 26.55
C HIS A 759 3.92 -10.50 26.09
N SER A 760 3.90 -9.78 24.96
CA SER A 760 2.68 -9.17 24.48
C SER A 760 1.64 -10.21 24.09
N ALA A 761 0.37 -9.87 24.26
CA ALA A 761 -0.70 -10.81 23.96
C ALA A 761 -0.70 -11.17 22.47
N GLU A 762 -0.45 -10.19 21.61
CA GLU A 762 -0.35 -10.35 20.16
C GLU A 762 0.77 -11.32 19.76
N TRP A 763 1.98 -11.14 20.30
CA TRP A 763 3.12 -12.00 19.97
C TRP A 763 2.98 -13.40 20.55
N LYS A 764 2.46 -13.54 21.77
CA LYS A 764 2.13 -14.86 22.33
C LYS A 764 1.17 -15.62 21.42
N ALA A 765 0.12 -14.97 20.94
CA ALA A 765 -0.84 -15.60 20.03
C ALA A 765 -0.22 -15.97 18.68
N LYS A 766 0.60 -15.10 18.08
CA LYS A 766 1.36 -15.40 16.85
C LYS A 766 2.29 -16.60 17.03
N MET A 767 3.06 -16.63 18.12
CA MET A 767 3.98 -17.72 18.44
C MET A 767 3.26 -19.05 18.67
N GLN A 768 2.14 -19.03 19.40
CA GLN A 768 1.30 -20.21 19.61
C GLN A 768 0.72 -20.73 18.29
N TYR A 769 0.25 -19.82 17.43
CA TYR A 769 -0.29 -20.18 16.12
C TYR A 769 0.77 -20.84 15.23
N ILE A 770 1.94 -20.21 15.08
CA ILE A 770 3.05 -20.74 14.27
C ILE A 770 3.52 -22.09 14.80
N SER A 771 3.66 -22.22 16.12
CA SER A 771 4.03 -23.48 16.77
C SER A 771 3.01 -24.59 16.48
N SER A 772 1.72 -24.27 16.56
CA SER A 772 0.63 -25.23 16.27
C SER A 772 0.62 -25.63 14.80
N LYS A 773 0.81 -24.66 13.88
CA LYS A 773 0.88 -24.90 12.43
C LYS A 773 2.06 -25.81 12.07
N ALA A 774 3.26 -25.51 12.55
CA ALA A 774 4.44 -26.34 12.33
C ALA A 774 4.27 -27.75 12.92
N SER A 775 3.72 -27.85 14.13
CA SER A 775 3.46 -29.15 14.76
C SER A 775 2.46 -30.00 13.96
N SER A 776 1.47 -29.37 13.31
CA SER A 776 0.49 -30.07 12.45
C SER A 776 1.11 -30.68 11.18
N VAL A 777 2.27 -30.16 10.76
CA VAL A 777 3.05 -30.65 9.61
C VAL A 777 4.20 -31.56 10.07
N GLY A 778 4.25 -31.92 11.36
CA GLY A 778 5.29 -32.80 11.93
C GLY A 778 6.65 -32.13 12.17
N GLN A 779 6.72 -30.79 12.13
CA GLN A 779 7.93 -30.02 12.43
C GLN A 779 7.98 -29.61 13.92
N ASP A 780 9.18 -29.24 14.40
CA ASP A 780 9.33 -28.70 15.76
C ASP A 780 8.71 -27.29 15.86
N GLY A 781 7.50 -27.23 16.44
CA GLY A 781 6.75 -25.99 16.62
C GLY A 781 7.47 -24.94 17.46
N LYS A 782 8.30 -25.33 18.45
CA LYS A 782 9.05 -24.38 19.27
C LYS A 782 10.20 -23.75 18.47
N ALA A 783 10.89 -24.57 17.68
CA ALA A 783 11.95 -24.08 16.80
C ALA A 783 11.38 -23.13 15.74
N ALA A 784 10.29 -23.49 15.08
CA ALA A 784 9.63 -22.66 14.07
C ALA A 784 9.15 -21.31 14.64
N ALA A 785 8.55 -21.30 15.84
CA ALA A 785 8.13 -20.06 16.49
C ALA A 785 9.33 -19.15 16.81
N ARG A 786 10.41 -19.71 17.37
CA ARG A 786 11.65 -18.97 17.64
C ARG A 786 12.26 -18.41 16.36
N GLU A 787 12.30 -19.22 15.31
CA GLU A 787 12.85 -18.81 14.02
C GLU A 787 12.08 -17.63 13.45
N TYR A 788 10.75 -17.71 13.41
CA TYR A 788 9.90 -16.60 12.96
C TYR A 788 10.10 -15.32 13.77
N TYR A 789 10.22 -15.44 15.10
CA TYR A 789 10.48 -14.30 15.99
C TYR A 789 11.81 -13.61 15.67
N GLU A 790 12.87 -14.39 15.47
CA GLU A 790 14.17 -13.88 15.05
C GLU A 790 14.14 -13.32 13.61
N ASN A 791 13.39 -13.93 12.69
CA ASN A 791 13.28 -13.49 11.29
C ASN A 791 12.56 -12.14 11.20
N SER A 792 11.50 -11.93 12.00
CA SER A 792 10.82 -10.64 12.09
C SER A 792 11.76 -9.52 12.56
N CYS A 793 12.62 -9.80 13.55
CA CYS A 793 13.63 -8.85 14.01
C CYS A 793 14.66 -8.54 12.92
N MET A 794 15.19 -9.57 12.25
CA MET A 794 16.22 -9.38 11.23
C MET A 794 15.71 -8.74 9.95
N ARG A 795 14.45 -8.94 9.57
CA ARG A 795 13.84 -8.22 8.45
C ARG A 795 13.87 -6.69 8.67
N ALA A 796 13.54 -6.24 9.88
CA ALA A 796 13.58 -4.82 10.22
C ALA A 796 15.02 -4.25 10.21
N VAL A 797 15.99 -5.01 10.71
CA VAL A 797 17.42 -4.64 10.68
C VAL A 797 17.92 -4.56 9.23
N ASN A 798 17.67 -5.60 8.43
CA ASN A 798 18.09 -5.67 7.03
C ASN A 798 17.52 -4.52 6.21
N GLN A 799 16.28 -4.10 6.48
CA GLN A 799 15.65 -2.95 5.84
C GLN A 799 16.36 -1.63 6.16
N CYS A 800 16.83 -1.43 7.39
CA CYS A 800 17.58 -0.24 7.77
C CYS A 800 18.97 -0.22 7.11
N VAL A 801 19.66 -1.35 7.19
CA VAL A 801 21.03 -1.50 6.73
C VAL A 801 21.13 -1.44 5.20
N GLY A 802 20.15 -2.01 4.48
CA GLY A 802 20.08 -1.98 3.01
C GLY A 802 19.85 -0.59 2.42
N ARG A 803 19.77 0.49 3.22
CA ARG A 803 19.56 1.85 2.72
C ARG A 803 20.83 2.62 2.43
N ALA A 804 21.95 2.16 2.99
CA ALA A 804 23.23 2.86 2.98
C ALA A 804 23.93 2.85 1.61
N ILE A 805 23.57 1.92 0.72
CA ILE A 805 24.28 1.71 -0.55
C ILE A 805 23.29 1.78 -1.70
N ARG A 806 23.63 2.55 -2.75
CA ARG A 806 22.71 2.84 -3.86
C ARG A 806 23.24 2.62 -5.27
N HIS A 807 24.54 2.59 -5.48
CA HIS A 807 25.08 2.30 -6.81
C HIS A 807 26.45 1.64 -6.69
N ARG A 808 26.98 1.14 -7.82
CA ARG A 808 28.24 0.39 -7.89
C ARG A 808 29.44 1.11 -7.26
N ALA A 809 29.47 2.43 -7.37
CA ALA A 809 30.57 3.27 -6.86
C ALA A 809 30.37 3.70 -5.39
N ASP A 810 29.22 3.39 -4.79
CA ASP A 810 28.91 3.80 -3.42
C ASP A 810 29.65 2.93 -2.41
N TYR A 811 29.89 3.46 -1.22
CA TYR A 811 30.57 2.77 -0.13
C TYR A 811 30.05 3.21 1.23
N ALA A 812 29.95 2.25 2.16
CA ALA A 812 29.47 2.50 3.51
C ALA A 812 30.05 1.50 4.52
N ALA A 813 30.20 1.96 5.76
CA ALA A 813 30.49 1.11 6.91
C ALA A 813 29.19 0.82 7.69
N ILE A 814 28.94 -0.45 7.99
CA ILE A 814 27.77 -0.94 8.73
C ILE A 814 28.25 -1.53 10.05
N ILE A 815 27.85 -0.93 11.16
CA ILE A 815 28.29 -1.32 12.50
C ILE A 815 27.09 -1.82 13.28
N MET A 816 27.16 -3.06 13.77
CA MET A 816 26.06 -3.72 14.49
C MET A 816 26.45 -3.91 15.96
N LEU A 817 25.82 -3.17 16.87
CA LEU A 817 26.16 -3.17 18.29
C LEU A 817 25.24 -4.12 19.06
N ASP A 818 25.68 -5.36 19.25
CA ASP A 818 25.09 -6.33 20.18
C ASP A 818 25.95 -7.59 20.13
N GLY A 819 26.17 -8.24 21.28
CA GLY A 819 26.88 -9.52 21.32
C GLY A 819 26.24 -10.62 20.46
N ARG A 820 24.91 -10.55 20.26
CA ARG A 820 24.17 -11.53 19.44
C ARG A 820 24.52 -11.48 17.96
N TYR A 821 25.01 -10.37 17.42
CA TYR A 821 25.48 -10.29 16.03
C TYR A 821 26.74 -11.13 15.78
N GLY A 822 27.49 -11.50 16.83
CA GLY A 822 28.61 -12.44 16.72
C GLY A 822 28.17 -13.90 16.52
N GLY A 823 26.90 -14.24 16.74
CA GLY A 823 26.40 -15.60 16.61
C GLY A 823 26.07 -15.99 15.17
N GLN A 824 26.50 -17.20 14.75
CA GLN A 824 26.22 -17.73 13.40
C GLN A 824 24.73 -17.72 13.03
N ARG A 825 23.83 -17.96 13.99
CA ARG A 825 22.36 -17.94 13.77
C ARG A 825 21.83 -16.59 13.30
N ILE A 826 22.35 -15.48 13.83
CA ILE A 826 21.93 -14.13 13.46
C ILE A 826 22.61 -13.72 12.16
N GLN A 827 23.91 -14.04 12.00
CA GLN A 827 24.64 -13.77 10.75
C GLN A 827 24.05 -14.53 9.55
N ALA A 828 23.52 -15.74 9.77
CA ALA A 828 22.82 -16.53 8.76
C ALA A 828 21.49 -15.91 8.28
N LYS A 829 21.01 -14.83 8.91
CA LYS A 829 19.79 -14.09 8.53
C LYS A 829 20.10 -12.76 7.85
N LEU A 830 21.37 -12.34 7.83
CA LEU A 830 21.83 -11.18 7.05
C LEU A 830 21.79 -11.51 5.56
N PRO A 831 21.52 -10.53 4.68
CA PRO A 831 21.61 -10.69 3.23
C PRO A 831 22.98 -11.22 2.83
N GLY A 832 23.04 -12.04 1.77
CA GLY A 832 24.27 -12.70 1.35
C GLY A 832 25.44 -11.74 1.09
N TRP A 833 25.15 -10.56 0.51
CA TRP A 833 26.16 -9.54 0.21
C TRP A 833 26.76 -8.87 1.45
N ILE A 834 25.98 -8.71 2.53
CA ILE A 834 26.49 -8.23 3.82
C ILE A 834 27.29 -9.35 4.48
N ARG A 835 26.73 -10.56 4.52
CA ARG A 835 27.34 -11.73 5.17
C ARG A 835 28.76 -12.01 4.68
N GLY A 836 29.00 -11.87 3.37
CA GLY A 836 30.33 -12.05 2.78
C GLY A 836 31.36 -10.99 3.19
N SER A 837 30.92 -9.84 3.72
CA SER A 837 31.76 -8.71 4.13
C SER A 837 31.77 -8.50 5.65
N VAL A 838 31.19 -9.43 6.42
CA VAL A 838 31.20 -9.39 7.89
C VAL A 838 32.60 -9.69 8.40
N ALA A 839 33.23 -8.70 9.03
CA ALA A 839 34.48 -8.87 9.75
C ALA A 839 34.25 -9.67 11.04
N ASN A 840 35.33 -10.24 11.58
CA ASN A 840 35.30 -10.89 12.89
C ASN A 840 34.82 -9.93 13.98
N SER A 841 34.24 -10.44 15.04
CA SER A 841 33.79 -9.62 16.18
C SER A 841 34.97 -8.87 16.80
N THR A 842 34.93 -7.53 16.75
CA THR A 842 35.98 -6.65 17.26
C THR A 842 35.54 -5.87 18.49
N GLY A 843 36.50 -5.35 19.26
CA GLY A 843 36.27 -4.32 20.27
C GLY A 843 36.28 -2.90 19.68
N VAL A 844 35.88 -1.89 20.47
CA VAL A 844 35.87 -0.47 20.05
C VAL A 844 37.23 0.02 19.49
N PRO A 845 38.40 -0.30 20.10
CA PRO A 845 39.69 0.18 19.60
C PRO A 845 40.13 -0.47 18.27
N GLU A 846 39.69 -1.69 18.01
CA GLU A 846 39.96 -2.40 16.75
C GLU A 846 39.03 -1.90 15.64
N LEU A 847 37.79 -1.55 16.00
CA LEU A 847 36.84 -0.92 15.08
C LEU A 847 37.36 0.42 14.56
N GLY A 848 37.91 1.28 15.43
CA GLY A 848 38.48 2.57 15.02
C GLY A 848 39.53 2.42 13.92
N ARG A 849 40.51 1.52 14.12
CA ARG A 849 41.53 1.18 13.11
C ARG A 849 40.93 0.67 11.80
N SER A 850 39.95 -0.23 11.89
CA SER A 850 39.28 -0.79 10.71
C SER A 850 38.52 0.28 9.91
N LEU A 851 37.90 1.25 10.60
CA LEU A 851 37.21 2.37 9.97
C LEU A 851 38.19 3.33 9.29
N ASP A 852 39.29 3.67 9.95
CA ASP A 852 40.33 4.52 9.38
C ASP A 852 40.93 3.89 8.11
N ASP A 853 41.29 2.60 8.17
CA ASP A 853 41.83 1.86 7.02
C ASP A 853 40.82 1.83 5.86
N PHE A 854 39.55 1.57 6.17
CA PHE A 854 38.48 1.53 5.18
C PHE A 854 38.27 2.88 4.50
N PHE A 855 38.14 3.98 5.26
CA PHE A 855 37.89 5.30 4.69
C PHE A 855 39.13 5.94 4.07
N ALA A 856 40.34 5.67 4.58
CA ALA A 856 41.58 6.12 3.97
C ALA A 856 41.72 5.60 2.54
N GLY A 857 41.34 4.33 2.30
CA GLY A 857 41.31 3.74 0.97
C GLY A 857 40.23 4.27 0.01
N LYS A 858 39.38 5.21 0.45
CA LYS A 858 38.28 5.81 -0.33
C LYS A 858 38.40 7.31 -0.55
N ARG A 859 39.32 7.99 0.16
CA ARG A 859 39.65 9.40 -0.09
C ARG A 859 40.50 9.48 -1.36
N VAL A 860 39.84 9.73 -2.50
CA VAL A 860 40.48 10.12 -3.76
C VAL A 860 40.04 11.53 -4.11
#